data_AF-A0A819J0C3-F1
#
_entry.id   AF-A0A819J0C3-F1
#
_cell.length_a   1.000
_cell.length_b   1.000
_cell.length_c   1.000
_cell.angle_alpha   90.00
_cell.angle_beta   90.00
_cell.angle_gamma   90.00
#
_symmetry.space_group_name_H-M   'P 1'
#
loop_
_entity.id
_entity.type
_entity.pdbx_description
1 polymer ?
#
loop_
_entity_poly.entity_id
_entity_poly.type
_entity_poly.pdbx_seq_one_letter_code
_entity_poly.pdbx_strand_id
1 'polypeptide(L)'
;MALQAGIVGLPNVGKSTLFNAVSNSAKAQASNYRFCTIEPNVGLVDVPDERLYVLQELVQTQKVIPTQLEIVDIAGLVKGASKGEGLGNKFLANIREVDAIIHVIRCFEDENVLRDEGVINPMGDKDIIDTELQLKDLDSVERKLQKTEKLAKTDAKLKAELDVLIRCKECLDNGKNIRSLGLSKEEKLAIEDLHCLTDKRVLYVANVEEASMHTGNKFSEALKEGVKDEGAEVIVMCNNVEEQIASMENADDRLMFMEEYGMKEPALNRLIKSAYKLLHLETYFTAGVQEVRAWTILTGWKAPQAAGVIHTDFEKGFIKAEVISYTDYVQYKSEAACREVGLEYIDSIMYESTGQFGQSKLAKVDLKTGQDLLKIDIDKKYFGEGITVVNNKLFMVTYQTEKGFVFDAKTLKKLSEFSYKGEGWGMTNDGKQIIMSNGSNNLSYRNATTFAEETVKAIFDENGPVGNINELEYVDGCIYANIWQTNYIVKIDPKQGKVIAKYDLTSIVNHLFEPQVAQEIVTRIQQLNPNSQKLWGKMNVAQMLKHCNDALGTATGDINIKPPFIFKLIAPMIKKKVMENKPYKQGLPTAKEFIVTDEREFEKEKQNVLTRINKFIANGEAKVDGLRHPAFGKLTAYEWGFSQWKHFDHHLKQFGV
;
A
#
# COMPACT_ATOMS: atom_id res chain seq x y z
N MET A 1 16.98 12.05 15.77
CA MET A 1 17.19 12.89 14.58
C MET A 1 16.89 12.03 13.37
N ALA A 2 16.39 12.62 12.27
CA ALA A 2 16.17 11.87 11.04
C ALA A 2 17.52 11.41 10.47
N LEU A 3 17.57 10.23 9.86
CA LEU A 3 18.78 9.78 9.19
C LEU A 3 18.98 10.55 7.89
N GLN A 4 20.24 10.87 7.58
CA GLN A 4 20.61 11.73 6.44
C GLN A 4 21.47 10.98 5.42
N ALA A 5 21.24 11.26 4.13
CA ALA A 5 22.10 10.78 3.04
C ALA A 5 22.88 11.96 2.42
N GLY A 6 24.22 11.89 2.42
CA GLY A 6 25.08 12.94 1.88
C GLY A 6 25.51 12.67 0.44
N ILE A 7 25.32 13.63 -0.46
CA ILE A 7 25.81 13.57 -1.84
C ILE A 7 27.29 13.98 -1.89
N VAL A 8 28.15 13.09 -2.38
CA VAL A 8 29.58 13.33 -2.57
C VAL A 8 29.97 13.10 -4.04
N GLY A 9 31.07 13.72 -4.46
CA GLY A 9 31.61 13.54 -5.80
C GLY A 9 32.78 14.49 -6.04
N LEU A 10 33.59 14.18 -7.05
CA LEU A 10 34.65 15.08 -7.50
C LEU A 10 34.05 16.36 -8.12
N PRO A 11 34.83 17.43 -8.30
CA PRO A 11 34.41 18.57 -9.09
C PRO A 11 33.88 18.15 -10.48
N ASN A 12 32.86 18.86 -10.98
CA ASN A 12 32.33 18.70 -12.34
C ASN A 12 31.76 17.31 -12.70
N VAL A 13 31.36 16.49 -11.72
CA VAL A 13 30.71 15.18 -11.96
C VAL A 13 29.18 15.25 -12.07
N GLY A 14 28.58 16.43 -11.90
CA GLY A 14 27.12 16.63 -11.87
C GLY A 14 26.49 16.51 -10.46
N LYS A 15 27.27 16.70 -9.40
CA LYS A 15 26.82 16.72 -8.00
C LYS A 15 25.78 17.82 -7.75
N SER A 16 26.10 19.07 -8.13
CA SER A 16 25.21 20.22 -7.94
C SER A 16 23.93 20.11 -8.77
N THR A 17 24.03 19.59 -10.00
CA THR A 17 22.88 19.27 -10.86
C THR A 17 21.93 18.30 -10.17
N LEU A 18 22.45 17.21 -9.60
CA LEU A 18 21.64 16.24 -8.86
C LEU A 18 21.00 16.87 -7.62
N PHE A 19 21.76 17.64 -6.85
CA PHE A 19 21.23 18.32 -5.67
C PHE A 19 20.15 19.35 -6.03
N ASN A 20 20.30 20.06 -7.14
CA ASN A 20 19.27 20.96 -7.65
C ASN A 20 17.99 20.20 -8.03
N ALA A 21 18.11 19.02 -8.65
CA ALA A 21 16.95 18.17 -8.93
C ALA A 21 16.22 17.78 -7.63
N VAL A 22 16.96 17.35 -6.60
CA VAL A 22 16.43 17.06 -5.25
C VAL A 22 15.78 18.31 -4.65
N SER A 23 16.46 19.45 -4.64
CA SER A 23 16.01 20.69 -4.02
C SER A 23 14.78 21.28 -4.71
N ASN A 24 14.71 21.24 -6.05
CA ASN A 24 13.56 21.73 -6.81
C ASN A 24 12.35 20.82 -6.61
N SER A 25 12.54 19.50 -6.57
CA SER A 25 11.48 18.56 -6.19
C SER A 25 10.96 18.85 -4.77
N ALA A 26 11.86 19.08 -3.81
CA ALA A 26 11.51 19.47 -2.44
C ALA A 26 10.71 20.79 -2.39
N LYS A 27 11.13 21.82 -3.14
CA LYS A 27 10.42 23.11 -3.20
C LYS A 27 9.00 22.97 -3.78
N ALA A 28 8.83 22.17 -4.82
CA ALA A 28 7.50 21.88 -5.37
C ALA A 28 6.59 21.21 -4.32
N GLN A 29 7.16 20.39 -3.44
CA GLN A 29 6.46 19.68 -2.34
C GLN A 29 6.24 20.55 -1.09
N ALA A 30 7.08 21.57 -0.87
CA ALA A 30 7.13 22.38 0.34
C ALA A 30 5.89 23.26 0.60
N SER A 31 4.99 23.41 -0.39
CA SER A 31 3.72 24.14 -0.24
C SER A 31 2.83 23.62 0.91
N ASN A 32 3.10 22.41 1.40
CA ASN A 32 2.31 21.75 2.44
C ASN A 32 2.76 22.02 3.89
N TYR A 33 3.95 22.60 4.17
CA TYR A 33 4.49 22.69 5.55
C TYR A 33 5.23 24.00 5.84
N ARG A 34 4.66 24.86 6.70
CA ARG A 34 5.10 26.26 6.93
C ARG A 34 6.25 26.47 7.94
N PHE A 35 6.88 25.43 8.48
CA PHE A 35 7.70 25.57 9.70
C PHE A 35 9.11 24.98 9.68
N CYS A 36 9.61 24.45 8.56
CA CYS A 36 10.97 23.93 8.47
C CYS A 36 11.94 25.01 7.95
N THR A 37 12.96 25.34 8.73
CA THR A 37 14.13 26.07 8.22
C THR A 37 14.93 25.11 7.35
N ILE A 38 14.86 25.29 6.03
CA ILE A 38 15.64 24.49 5.09
C ILE A 38 17.03 25.14 5.00
N GLU A 39 18.06 24.43 5.46
CA GLU A 39 19.44 24.85 5.21
C GLU A 39 19.73 24.81 3.70
N PRO A 40 20.51 25.76 3.14
CA PRO A 40 20.71 25.86 1.68
C PRO A 40 21.25 24.57 1.02
N ASN A 41 21.94 23.73 1.78
CA ASN A 41 22.56 22.48 1.37
C ASN A 41 21.79 21.23 1.84
N VAL A 42 20.54 21.37 2.32
CA VAL A 42 19.69 20.23 2.71
C VAL A 42 18.42 20.24 1.86
N GLY A 43 18.15 19.12 1.20
CA GLY A 43 16.93 18.86 0.44
C GLY A 43 16.05 17.86 1.18
N LEU A 44 14.83 18.26 1.49
CA LEU A 44 13.82 17.43 2.16
C LEU A 44 12.84 16.91 1.10
N VAL A 45 12.98 15.67 0.66
CA VAL A 45 12.20 15.11 -0.45
C VAL A 45 11.22 14.06 0.01
N ASP A 46 10.01 14.09 -0.54
CA ASP A 46 9.01 13.06 -0.28
C ASP A 46 9.46 11.72 -0.87
N VAL A 47 9.32 10.64 -0.09
CA VAL A 47 9.61 9.28 -0.53
C VAL A 47 8.44 8.78 -1.38
N PRO A 48 8.64 8.49 -2.69
CA PRO A 48 7.53 8.08 -3.55
C PRO A 48 7.03 6.68 -3.18
N ASP A 49 5.76 6.57 -2.78
CA ASP A 49 5.14 5.32 -2.35
C ASP A 49 3.69 5.20 -2.85
N GLU A 50 3.46 4.30 -3.81
CA GLU A 50 2.15 4.08 -4.42
C GLU A 50 1.11 3.57 -3.42
N ARG A 51 1.55 2.93 -2.33
CA ARG A 51 0.66 2.37 -1.30
C ARG A 51 -0.19 3.44 -0.63
N LEU A 52 0.32 4.67 -0.53
CA LEU A 52 -0.42 5.81 0.01
C LEU A 52 -1.68 6.12 -0.79
N TYR A 53 -1.59 6.12 -2.12
CA TYR A 53 -2.72 6.45 -3.00
C TYR A 53 -3.77 5.32 -3.01
N VAL A 54 -3.33 4.07 -2.92
CA VAL A 54 -4.25 2.94 -2.73
C VAL A 54 -5.00 3.07 -1.41
N LEU A 55 -4.29 3.36 -0.31
CA LEU A 55 -4.93 3.57 1.00
C LEU A 55 -5.86 4.79 0.97
N GLN A 56 -5.46 5.87 0.29
CA GLN A 56 -6.27 7.07 0.10
C GLN A 56 -7.62 6.74 -0.56
N GLU A 57 -7.61 5.94 -1.63
CA GLU A 57 -8.83 5.52 -2.33
C GLU A 57 -9.74 4.67 -1.43
N LEU A 58 -9.15 3.78 -0.62
CA LEU A 58 -9.89 2.89 0.28
C LEU A 58 -10.57 3.65 1.43
N VAL A 59 -9.86 4.57 2.08
CA VAL A 59 -10.39 5.33 3.22
C VAL A 59 -11.05 6.66 2.84
N GLN A 60 -11.04 6.99 1.54
CA GLN A 60 -11.67 8.17 0.96
C GLN A 60 -11.23 9.50 1.59
N THR A 61 -9.91 9.67 1.79
CA THR A 61 -9.35 10.93 2.32
C THR A 61 -8.81 11.84 1.21
N GLN A 62 -8.80 13.14 1.47
CA GLN A 62 -8.15 14.14 0.60
C GLN A 62 -6.72 14.48 1.05
N LYS A 63 -6.32 14.05 2.24
CA LYS A 63 -5.04 14.40 2.84
C LYS A 63 -4.12 13.19 2.83
N VAL A 64 -3.13 13.21 1.94
CA VAL A 64 -2.06 12.21 1.87
C VAL A 64 -0.76 12.86 2.29
N ILE A 65 -0.11 12.27 3.29
CA ILE A 65 1.15 12.77 3.84
C ILE A 65 2.22 11.70 3.60
N PRO A 66 3.08 11.86 2.58
CA PRO A 66 4.22 10.98 2.40
C PRO A 66 5.23 11.18 3.54
N THR A 67 6.13 10.21 3.68
CA THR A 67 7.30 10.38 4.54
C THR A 67 8.43 11.04 3.76
N GLN A 68 9.42 11.58 4.46
CA GLN A 68 10.45 12.42 3.87
C GLN A 68 11.83 11.86 4.15
N LEU A 69 12.73 12.10 3.21
CA LEU A 69 14.14 11.77 3.30
C LEU A 69 14.97 13.05 3.25
N GLU A 70 15.94 13.16 4.15
CA GLU A 70 16.91 14.26 4.18
C GLU A 70 18.13 13.91 3.33
N ILE A 71 18.35 14.71 2.29
CA ILE A 71 19.51 14.59 1.40
C ILE A 71 20.36 15.84 1.52
N VAL A 72 21.64 15.68 1.84
CA VAL A 72 22.57 16.79 2.12
C VAL A 72 23.58 16.93 0.99
N ASP A 73 23.78 18.15 0.47
CA ASP A 73 24.91 18.44 -0.42
C ASP A 73 26.19 18.58 0.40
N ILE A 74 27.13 17.67 0.20
CA ILE A 74 28.45 17.77 0.81
C ILE A 74 29.31 18.65 -0.10
N ALA A 75 30.06 19.58 0.48
CA ALA A 75 30.98 20.45 -0.26
C ALA A 75 31.92 19.62 -1.17
N GLY A 76 32.37 20.17 -2.30
CA GLY A 76 33.27 19.42 -3.20
C GLY A 76 34.60 19.07 -2.53
N LEU A 77 35.12 17.87 -2.80
CA LEU A 77 36.44 17.45 -2.32
C LEU A 77 37.54 18.26 -3.03
N VAL A 78 38.52 18.74 -2.25
CA VAL A 78 39.82 19.21 -2.74
C VAL A 78 40.86 18.16 -2.33
N LYS A 79 41.66 17.65 -3.27
CA LYS A 79 42.73 16.67 -2.98
C LYS A 79 43.61 17.15 -1.82
N GLY A 80 43.97 16.24 -0.90
CA GLY A 80 44.71 16.54 0.31
C GLY A 80 43.84 16.89 1.52
N ALA A 81 42.54 16.58 1.50
CA ALA A 81 41.62 16.82 2.61
C ALA A 81 42.07 16.16 3.92
N SER A 82 42.67 14.98 3.83
CA SER A 82 43.23 14.23 4.98
C SER A 82 44.42 14.91 5.67
N LYS A 83 45.12 15.84 5.01
CA LYS A 83 46.30 16.54 5.56
C LYS A 83 45.97 17.72 6.48
N GLY A 84 44.69 18.06 6.64
CA GLY A 84 44.22 19.00 7.68
C GLY A 84 44.21 20.48 7.31
N GLU A 85 44.55 20.86 6.07
CA GLU A 85 44.55 22.26 5.60
C GLU A 85 43.32 22.57 4.72
N GLY A 86 42.66 23.71 4.96
CA GLY A 86 41.67 24.28 4.03
C GLY A 86 40.29 23.61 3.98
N LEU A 87 39.61 23.73 2.82
CA LEU A 87 38.23 23.26 2.59
C LEU A 87 38.04 21.74 2.74
N GLY A 88 39.10 20.94 2.57
CA GLY A 88 39.02 19.48 2.66
C GLY A 88 38.69 18.95 4.07
N ASN A 89 39.07 19.67 5.12
CA ASN A 89 38.70 19.28 6.49
C ASN A 89 37.18 19.48 6.74
N LYS A 90 36.56 20.48 6.09
CA LYS A 90 35.10 20.68 6.15
C LYS A 90 34.34 19.59 5.38
N PHE A 91 34.89 19.10 4.27
CA PHE A 91 34.33 17.95 3.54
C PHE A 91 34.20 16.73 4.44
N LEU A 92 35.29 16.34 5.11
CA LEU A 92 35.31 15.18 6.01
C LEU A 92 34.41 15.36 7.23
N ALA A 93 34.32 16.58 7.78
CA ALA A 93 33.40 16.89 8.87
C ALA A 93 31.93 16.72 8.44
N ASN A 94 31.55 17.26 7.28
CA ASN A 94 30.16 17.15 6.79
C ASN A 94 29.77 15.69 6.48
N ILE A 95 30.69 14.87 5.96
CA ILE A 95 30.41 13.44 5.73
C ILE A 95 30.21 12.70 7.05
N ARG A 96 30.87 13.13 8.12
CA ARG A 96 30.72 12.50 9.43
C ARG A 96 29.28 12.61 9.96
N GLU A 97 28.62 13.74 9.69
CA GLU A 97 27.26 14.05 10.15
C GLU A 97 26.15 13.30 9.41
N VAL A 98 26.41 12.74 8.21
CA VAL A 98 25.42 11.96 7.47
C VAL A 98 25.53 10.46 7.75
N ASP A 99 24.46 9.70 7.57
CA ASP A 99 24.42 8.27 7.91
C ASP A 99 24.78 7.36 6.72
N ALA A 100 24.58 7.85 5.49
CA ALA A 100 24.98 7.17 4.28
C ALA A 100 25.45 8.13 3.18
N ILE A 101 26.14 7.59 2.17
CA ILE A 101 26.79 8.34 1.11
C ILE A 101 26.13 8.03 -0.23
N ILE A 102 25.72 9.06 -0.96
CA ILE A 102 25.34 9.00 -2.38
C ILE A 102 26.55 9.51 -3.17
N HIS A 103 27.30 8.60 -3.77
CA HIS A 103 28.53 8.94 -4.48
C HIS A 103 28.26 9.11 -5.99
N VAL A 104 28.30 10.36 -6.45
CA VAL A 104 28.15 10.71 -7.87
C VAL A 104 29.47 10.52 -8.59
N ILE A 105 29.45 9.72 -9.66
CA ILE A 105 30.58 9.36 -10.49
C ILE A 105 30.30 9.80 -11.93
N ARG A 106 31.24 10.53 -12.53
CA ARG A 106 31.13 10.96 -13.93
C ARG A 106 31.31 9.77 -14.87
N CYS A 107 30.27 9.49 -15.65
CA CYS A 107 30.25 8.46 -16.68
C CYS A 107 29.91 9.03 -18.06
N PHE A 108 30.15 10.32 -18.32
CA PHE A 108 29.86 10.97 -19.60
C PHE A 108 31.04 11.79 -20.13
N GLU A 109 31.18 11.81 -21.45
CA GLU A 109 32.10 12.68 -22.19
C GLU A 109 31.40 14.00 -22.52
N ASP A 110 32.05 15.14 -22.24
CA ASP A 110 31.59 16.48 -22.63
C ASP A 110 32.80 17.41 -22.76
N GLU A 111 33.00 17.98 -23.96
CA GLU A 111 34.11 18.87 -24.29
C GLU A 111 34.04 20.21 -23.54
N ASN A 112 32.86 20.60 -23.07
CA ASN A 112 32.64 21.86 -22.35
C ASN A 112 32.91 21.75 -20.84
N VAL A 113 33.16 20.55 -20.34
CA VAL A 113 33.31 20.28 -18.90
C VAL A 113 34.76 19.94 -18.58
N LEU A 114 35.48 20.92 -18.03
CA LEU A 114 36.87 20.78 -17.60
C LEU A 114 37.04 19.65 -16.57
N ARG A 115 38.13 18.88 -16.73
CA ARG A 115 38.49 17.76 -15.85
C ARG A 115 39.98 17.75 -15.57
N ASP A 116 40.34 17.92 -14.30
CA ASP A 116 41.74 17.98 -13.86
C ASP A 116 42.37 16.58 -13.73
N GLU A 117 41.54 15.54 -13.62
CA GLU A 117 41.94 14.14 -13.47
C GLU A 117 42.31 13.45 -14.80
N GLY A 118 42.20 14.14 -15.93
CA GLY A 118 42.50 13.60 -17.26
C GLY A 118 41.34 12.79 -17.85
N VAL A 119 41.64 11.64 -18.47
CA VAL A 119 40.67 10.79 -19.19
C VAL A 119 39.67 10.15 -18.23
N ILE A 120 38.38 10.12 -18.61
CA ILE A 120 37.28 9.59 -17.78
C ILE A 120 37.59 8.18 -17.30
N ASN A 121 37.64 8.05 -15.98
CA ASN A 121 37.92 6.80 -15.28
C ASN A 121 37.05 6.73 -14.02
N PRO A 122 35.85 6.11 -14.09
CA PRO A 122 34.92 6.01 -12.97
C PRO A 122 35.53 5.37 -11.71
N MET A 123 36.36 4.34 -11.89
CA MET A 123 37.03 3.67 -10.76
C MET A 123 38.10 4.55 -10.15
N GLY A 124 38.89 5.24 -10.97
CA GLY A 124 39.85 6.23 -10.48
C GLY A 124 39.17 7.35 -9.69
N ASP A 125 38.01 7.83 -10.15
CA ASP A 125 37.26 8.90 -9.47
C ASP A 125 36.74 8.44 -8.10
N LYS A 126 36.22 7.21 -8.02
CA LYS A 126 35.84 6.56 -6.76
C LYS A 126 37.05 6.43 -5.83
N ASP A 127 38.16 5.90 -6.33
CA ASP A 127 39.35 5.60 -5.53
C ASP A 127 39.97 6.87 -4.93
N ILE A 128 39.89 8.02 -5.62
CA ILE A 128 40.35 9.31 -5.08
C ILE A 128 39.60 9.67 -3.81
N ILE A 129 38.27 9.56 -3.81
CA ILE A 129 37.44 9.88 -2.64
C ILE A 129 37.65 8.83 -1.55
N ASP A 130 37.58 7.54 -1.89
CA ASP A 130 37.79 6.45 -0.94
C ASP A 130 39.15 6.58 -0.24
N THR A 131 40.22 6.91 -0.96
CA THR A 131 41.56 7.09 -0.38
C THR A 131 41.57 8.20 0.68
N GLU A 132 40.92 9.34 0.44
CA GLU A 132 40.87 10.44 1.43
C GLU A 132 40.07 10.05 2.68
N LEU A 133 38.98 9.31 2.52
CA LEU A 133 38.18 8.78 3.64
C LEU A 133 38.99 7.75 4.44
N GLN A 134 39.67 6.83 3.74
CA GLN A 134 40.50 5.77 4.33
C GLN A 134 41.67 6.36 5.12
N LEU A 135 42.38 7.33 4.55
CA LEU A 135 43.48 8.01 5.25
C LEU A 135 42.99 8.69 6.53
N LYS A 136 41.79 9.28 6.51
CA LYS A 136 41.24 9.93 7.70
C LYS A 136 40.81 8.93 8.78
N ASP A 137 40.22 7.81 8.37
CA ASP A 137 39.86 6.74 9.29
C ASP A 137 41.11 6.07 9.86
N LEU A 138 42.17 5.89 9.06
CA LEU A 138 43.43 5.29 9.50
C LEU A 138 44.06 6.12 10.63
N ASP A 139 44.15 7.45 10.46
CA ASP A 139 44.60 8.37 11.51
C ASP A 139 43.75 8.25 12.80
N SER A 140 42.43 8.11 12.66
CA SER A 140 41.52 7.96 13.80
C SER A 140 41.69 6.61 14.51
N VAL A 141 41.75 5.52 13.75
CA VAL A 141 41.91 4.15 14.24
C VAL A 141 43.27 3.96 14.91
N GLU A 142 44.36 4.45 14.31
CA GLU A 142 45.70 4.34 14.89
C GLU A 142 45.82 5.06 16.25
N ARG A 143 45.24 6.26 16.36
CA ARG A 143 45.23 7.01 17.62
C ARG A 143 44.46 6.27 18.72
N LYS A 144 43.34 5.63 18.38
CA LYS A 144 42.58 4.84 19.34
C LYS A 144 43.29 3.55 19.69
N LEU A 145 43.81 2.84 18.69
CA LEU A 145 44.59 1.61 18.85
C LEU A 145 45.73 1.80 19.85
N GLN A 146 46.55 2.84 19.70
CA GLN A 146 47.66 3.13 20.62
C GLN A 146 47.22 3.36 22.07
N LYS A 147 46.03 3.92 22.29
CA LYS A 147 45.47 4.12 23.64
C LYS A 147 44.93 2.80 24.20
N THR A 148 44.14 2.07 23.40
CA THR A 148 43.51 0.81 23.79
C THR A 148 44.58 -0.27 24.06
N GLU A 149 45.66 -0.35 23.28
CA GLU A 149 46.79 -1.25 23.51
C GLU A 149 47.44 -1.06 24.90
N LYS A 150 47.57 0.19 25.36
CA LYS A 150 48.13 0.49 26.68
C LYS A 150 47.21 0.02 27.80
N LEU A 151 45.90 0.21 27.64
CA LEU A 151 44.89 -0.13 28.65
C LEU A 151 44.57 -1.63 28.68
N ALA A 152 44.60 -2.31 27.53
CA ALA A 152 44.33 -3.74 27.40
C ALA A 152 45.37 -4.63 28.11
N LYS A 153 46.55 -4.09 28.46
CA LYS A 153 47.53 -4.78 29.32
C LYS A 153 47.01 -5.00 30.74
N THR A 154 46.11 -4.15 31.21
CA THR A 154 45.55 -4.17 32.57
C THR A 154 44.07 -4.55 32.63
N ASP A 155 43.32 -4.41 31.54
CA ASP A 155 41.91 -4.80 31.46
C ASP A 155 41.69 -5.85 30.35
N ALA A 156 41.34 -7.07 30.76
CA ALA A 156 41.08 -8.18 29.86
C ALA A 156 39.85 -7.95 28.96
N LYS A 157 38.92 -7.06 29.34
CA LYS A 157 37.72 -6.74 28.54
C LYS A 157 38.03 -5.93 27.28
N LEU A 158 39.16 -5.23 27.25
CA LEU A 158 39.59 -4.40 26.10
C LEU A 158 40.30 -5.21 25.00
N LYS A 159 40.57 -6.50 25.22
CA LYS A 159 41.20 -7.35 24.20
C LYS A 159 40.33 -7.51 22.95
N ALA A 160 39.01 -7.68 23.14
CA ALA A 160 38.07 -7.79 22.03
C ALA A 160 38.00 -6.49 21.20
N GLU A 161 38.02 -5.34 21.85
CA GLU A 161 38.09 -4.03 21.18
C GLU A 161 39.41 -3.88 20.40
N LEU A 162 40.52 -4.28 21.02
CA LEU A 162 41.84 -4.22 20.41
C LEU A 162 41.93 -5.07 19.13
N ASP A 163 41.41 -6.29 19.15
CA ASP A 163 41.40 -7.19 17.98
C ASP A 163 40.60 -6.59 16.81
N VAL A 164 39.49 -5.92 17.10
CA VAL A 164 38.69 -5.20 16.08
C VAL A 164 39.47 -4.01 15.51
N LEU A 165 40.11 -3.20 16.36
CA LEU A 165 40.91 -2.05 15.91
C LEU A 165 42.09 -2.47 15.03
N ILE A 166 42.74 -3.60 15.34
CA ILE A 166 43.81 -4.17 14.51
C ILE A 166 43.28 -4.54 13.12
N ARG A 167 42.15 -5.25 13.05
CA ARG A 167 41.51 -5.61 11.77
C ARG A 167 41.10 -4.37 10.96
N CYS A 168 40.57 -3.34 11.62
CA CYS A 168 40.25 -2.07 10.97
C CYS A 168 41.50 -1.39 10.39
N LYS A 169 42.60 -1.35 11.15
CA LYS A 169 43.87 -0.80 10.68
C LYS A 169 44.41 -1.59 9.48
N GLU A 170 44.47 -2.92 9.58
CA GLU A 170 44.92 -3.79 8.48
C GLU A 170 44.06 -3.64 7.22
N CYS A 171 42.74 -3.47 7.38
CA CYS A 171 41.83 -3.19 6.26
C CYS A 171 42.21 -1.89 5.54
N LEU A 172 42.39 -0.81 6.30
CA LEU A 172 42.70 0.51 5.77
C LEU A 172 44.12 0.59 5.17
N ASP A 173 45.10 -0.05 5.80
CA ASP A 173 46.48 -0.17 5.28
C ASP A 173 46.52 -0.87 3.91
N ASN A 174 45.57 -1.78 3.65
CA ASN A 174 45.41 -2.46 2.36
C ASN A 174 44.53 -1.68 1.35
N GLY A 175 44.17 -0.43 1.64
CA GLY A 175 43.33 0.41 0.77
C GLY A 175 41.88 -0.05 0.69
N LYS A 176 41.38 -0.78 1.70
CA LYS A 176 39.99 -1.26 1.76
C LYS A 176 39.18 -0.49 2.78
N ASN A 177 37.90 -0.30 2.46
CA ASN A 177 36.94 0.38 3.33
C ASN A 177 36.50 -0.52 4.51
N ILE A 178 36.34 0.06 5.72
CA ILE A 178 35.93 -0.68 6.93
C ILE A 178 34.63 -1.45 6.71
N ARG A 179 33.69 -0.93 5.92
CA ARG A 179 32.41 -1.60 5.58
C ARG A 179 32.60 -3.02 5.02
N SER A 180 33.74 -3.31 4.38
CA SER A 180 34.06 -4.62 3.80
C SER A 180 34.38 -5.70 4.85
N LEU A 181 34.65 -5.32 6.11
CA LEU A 181 35.00 -6.26 7.17
C LEU A 181 33.83 -7.08 7.71
N GLY A 182 32.59 -6.68 7.42
CA GLY A 182 31.39 -7.39 7.89
C GLY A 182 31.28 -7.49 9.41
N LEU A 183 31.71 -6.45 10.14
CA LEU A 183 31.69 -6.42 11.61
C LEU A 183 30.27 -6.66 12.15
N SER A 184 30.17 -7.55 13.15
CA SER A 184 28.95 -7.79 13.92
C SER A 184 28.52 -6.56 14.73
N LYS A 185 27.28 -6.57 15.26
CA LYS A 185 26.76 -5.46 16.07
C LYS A 185 27.63 -5.21 17.31
N GLU A 186 28.11 -6.28 17.93
CA GLU A 186 28.97 -6.23 19.11
C GLU A 186 30.37 -5.71 18.77
N GLU A 187 30.94 -6.11 17.63
CA GLU A 187 32.24 -5.62 17.17
C GLU A 187 32.20 -4.13 16.77
N LYS A 188 31.08 -3.65 16.19
CA LYS A 188 30.93 -2.24 15.80
C LYS A 188 31.03 -1.28 16.98
N LEU A 189 30.71 -1.72 18.21
CA LEU A 189 30.88 -0.91 19.42
C LEU A 189 32.34 -0.46 19.61
N ALA A 190 33.31 -1.21 19.07
CA ALA A 190 34.73 -0.87 19.17
C ALA A 190 35.13 0.38 18.36
N ILE A 191 34.32 0.78 17.37
CA ILE A 191 34.61 1.92 16.47
C ILE A 191 33.49 2.95 16.43
N GLU A 192 32.43 2.77 17.23
CA GLU A 192 31.23 3.62 17.21
C GLU A 192 31.56 5.10 17.52
N ASP A 193 32.43 5.34 18.51
CA ASP A 193 32.93 6.66 18.93
C ASP A 193 33.85 7.33 17.89
N LEU A 194 34.42 6.55 16.96
CA LEU A 194 35.27 7.08 15.90
C LEU A 194 34.45 7.70 14.76
N HIS A 195 33.18 7.30 14.62
CA HIS A 195 32.31 7.68 13.51
C HIS A 195 33.02 7.50 12.14
N CYS A 196 33.62 6.32 11.94
CA CYS A 196 34.42 6.00 10.75
C CYS A 196 33.67 6.29 9.45
N LEU A 197 34.30 7.03 8.54
CA LEU A 197 33.71 7.47 7.29
C LEU A 197 33.54 6.30 6.30
N THR A 198 34.48 5.36 6.29
CA THR A 198 34.52 4.18 5.42
C THR A 198 33.65 3.02 5.89
N ASP A 199 33.05 3.09 7.09
CA ASP A 199 32.00 2.14 7.54
C ASP A 199 30.61 2.54 7.02
N LYS A 200 30.41 3.83 6.67
CA LYS A 200 29.16 4.31 6.08
C LYS A 200 28.88 3.60 4.77
N ARG A 201 27.61 3.32 4.49
CA ARG A 201 27.18 2.67 3.26
C ARG A 201 27.16 3.64 2.10
N VAL A 202 27.32 3.09 0.90
CA VAL A 202 27.42 3.87 -0.33
C VAL A 202 26.39 3.40 -1.35
N LEU A 203 25.76 4.37 -1.99
CA LEU A 203 24.97 4.21 -3.21
C LEU A 203 25.69 4.98 -4.32
N TYR A 204 26.05 4.32 -5.41
CA TYR A 204 26.73 4.97 -6.52
C TYR A 204 25.73 5.52 -7.53
N VAL A 205 25.97 6.75 -7.99
CA VAL A 205 25.23 7.37 -9.08
C VAL A 205 26.17 7.48 -10.28
N ALA A 206 25.97 6.63 -11.28
CA ALA A 206 26.65 6.73 -12.57
C ALA A 206 25.94 7.79 -13.41
N ASN A 207 26.45 9.03 -13.36
CA ASN A 207 25.89 10.13 -14.14
C ASN A 207 26.34 9.99 -15.60
N VAL A 208 25.39 9.77 -16.51
CA VAL A 208 25.63 9.52 -17.95
C VAL A 208 25.02 10.60 -18.83
N GLU A 209 25.41 10.64 -20.10
CA GLU A 209 24.77 11.44 -21.13
C GLU A 209 23.34 10.97 -21.42
N GLU A 210 22.52 11.86 -21.99
CA GLU A 210 21.09 11.63 -22.24
C GLU A 210 20.83 10.36 -23.05
N ALA A 211 21.62 10.12 -24.10
CA ALA A 211 21.49 8.95 -24.97
C ALA A 211 21.67 7.60 -24.24
N SER A 212 22.36 7.62 -23.09
CA SER A 212 22.70 6.44 -22.31
C SER A 212 21.91 6.34 -21.00
N MET A 213 20.93 7.22 -20.75
CA MET A 213 20.20 7.27 -19.48
C MET A 213 19.48 5.95 -19.13
N HIS A 214 19.04 5.19 -20.14
CA HIS A 214 18.32 3.93 -19.96
C HIS A 214 19.24 2.70 -19.98
N THR A 215 20.24 2.70 -20.85
CA THR A 215 21.09 1.53 -21.12
C THR A 215 22.42 1.56 -20.38
N GLY A 216 22.85 2.74 -19.94
CA GLY A 216 24.24 2.99 -19.59
C GLY A 216 25.16 3.02 -20.81
N ASN A 217 26.46 3.17 -20.53
CA ASN A 217 27.55 3.20 -21.49
C ASN A 217 28.79 2.47 -20.94
N LYS A 218 29.90 2.49 -21.70
CA LYS A 218 31.17 1.84 -21.32
C LYS A 218 31.67 2.23 -19.92
N PHE A 219 31.41 3.46 -19.48
CA PHE A 219 31.87 3.97 -18.18
C PHE A 219 30.97 3.50 -17.04
N SER A 220 29.65 3.58 -17.22
CA SER A 220 28.71 3.09 -16.19
C SER A 220 28.84 1.56 -16.01
N GLU A 221 29.11 0.81 -17.08
CA GLU A 221 29.36 -0.63 -16.99
C GLU A 221 30.69 -0.93 -16.29
N ALA A 222 31.75 -0.16 -16.57
CA ALA A 222 33.02 -0.30 -15.85
C ALA A 222 32.86 -0.03 -14.34
N LEU A 223 32.04 0.96 -13.96
CA LEU A 223 31.73 1.22 -12.56
C LEU A 223 30.94 0.07 -11.93
N LYS A 224 29.87 -0.40 -12.58
CA LYS A 224 29.06 -1.54 -12.10
C LYS A 224 29.91 -2.79 -11.85
N GLU A 225 30.77 -3.13 -12.80
CA GLU A 225 31.66 -4.28 -12.69
C GLU A 225 32.71 -4.08 -11.58
N GLY A 226 33.25 -2.87 -11.45
CA GLY A 226 34.28 -2.56 -10.47
C GLY A 226 33.80 -2.54 -9.02
N VAL A 227 32.51 -2.30 -8.76
CA VAL A 227 31.94 -2.24 -7.39
C VAL A 227 31.06 -3.45 -7.03
N LYS A 228 30.97 -4.45 -7.91
CA LYS A 228 30.09 -5.62 -7.72
C LYS A 228 30.35 -6.37 -6.40
N ASP A 229 31.61 -6.42 -5.96
CA ASP A 229 32.03 -7.14 -4.76
C ASP A 229 31.83 -6.30 -3.47
N GLU A 230 31.45 -5.03 -3.58
CA GLU A 230 31.18 -4.15 -2.44
C GLU A 230 29.76 -4.28 -1.89
N GLY A 231 28.85 -4.93 -2.63
CA GLY A 231 27.43 -5.00 -2.28
C GLY A 231 26.72 -3.64 -2.35
N ALA A 232 27.33 -2.66 -3.04
CA ALA A 232 26.77 -1.33 -3.23
C ALA A 232 25.89 -1.29 -4.50
N GLU A 233 24.75 -0.62 -4.40
CA GLU A 233 23.86 -0.42 -5.55
C GLU A 233 24.43 0.69 -6.46
N VAL A 234 24.22 0.54 -7.78
CA VAL A 234 24.62 1.52 -8.79
C VAL A 234 23.39 1.97 -9.57
N ILE A 235 23.09 3.26 -9.52
CA ILE A 235 22.00 3.88 -10.28
C ILE A 235 22.60 4.61 -11.48
N VAL A 236 22.20 4.17 -12.68
CA VAL A 236 22.51 4.88 -13.93
C VAL A 236 21.42 5.90 -14.19
N MET A 237 21.79 7.17 -14.33
CA MET A 237 20.84 8.26 -14.60
C MET A 237 21.54 9.44 -15.27
N CYS A 238 20.78 10.31 -15.93
CA CYS A 238 21.28 11.58 -16.44
C CYS A 238 20.82 12.71 -15.53
N ASN A 239 21.74 13.29 -14.75
CA ASN A 239 21.37 14.30 -13.76
C ASN A 239 20.75 15.56 -14.40
N ASN A 240 21.18 15.92 -15.62
CA ASN A 240 20.63 17.08 -16.33
C ASN A 240 19.14 16.90 -16.67
N VAL A 241 18.75 15.69 -17.09
CA VAL A 241 17.35 15.35 -17.41
C VAL A 241 16.50 15.41 -16.14
N GLU A 242 17.01 14.91 -15.03
CA GLU A 242 16.31 14.94 -13.74
C GLU A 242 16.15 16.36 -13.19
N GLU A 243 17.16 17.22 -13.34
CA GLU A 243 17.05 18.64 -12.99
C GLU A 243 15.98 19.35 -13.84
N GLN A 244 15.93 19.07 -15.14
CA GLN A 244 14.89 19.59 -16.02
C GLN A 244 13.49 19.14 -15.56
N ILE A 245 13.28 17.84 -15.33
CA ILE A 245 12.01 17.30 -14.82
C ILE A 245 11.61 17.96 -13.50
N ALA A 246 12.55 18.10 -12.56
CA ALA A 246 12.30 18.68 -11.26
C ALA A 246 11.97 20.19 -11.32
N SER A 247 12.48 20.89 -12.35
CA SER A 247 12.22 22.31 -12.58
C SER A 247 10.87 22.60 -13.25
N MET A 248 10.20 21.59 -13.82
CA MET A 248 8.91 21.78 -14.51
C MET A 248 7.77 21.92 -13.51
N GLU A 249 7.13 23.09 -13.46
CA GLU A 249 6.00 23.35 -12.55
C GLU A 249 4.71 22.65 -13.00
N ASN A 250 4.49 22.54 -14.32
CA ASN A 250 3.30 21.93 -14.88
C ASN A 250 3.43 20.40 -14.96
N ALA A 251 2.48 19.69 -14.36
CA ALA A 251 2.43 18.24 -14.37
C ALA A 251 2.23 17.64 -15.76
N ASP A 252 1.44 18.29 -16.63
CA ASP A 252 1.19 17.82 -18.00
C ASP A 252 2.46 17.93 -18.85
N ASP A 253 3.20 19.04 -18.74
CA ASP A 253 4.47 19.24 -19.45
C ASP A 253 5.52 18.22 -19.00
N ARG A 254 5.55 17.94 -17.69
CA ARG A 254 6.42 16.90 -17.11
C ARG A 254 6.09 15.51 -17.67
N LEU A 255 4.81 15.17 -17.75
CA LEU A 255 4.35 13.90 -18.31
C LEU A 255 4.73 13.78 -19.80
N MET A 256 4.49 14.83 -20.60
CA MET A 256 4.88 14.86 -22.01
C MET A 256 6.39 14.68 -22.18
N PHE A 257 7.19 15.41 -21.40
CA PHE A 257 8.65 15.27 -21.43
C PHE A 257 9.08 13.84 -21.06
N MET A 258 8.51 13.26 -20.00
CA MET A 258 8.81 11.88 -19.63
C MET A 258 8.43 10.88 -20.75
N GLU A 259 7.27 11.07 -21.40
CA GLU A 259 6.84 10.23 -22.52
C GLU A 259 7.78 10.34 -23.72
N GLU A 260 8.27 11.54 -24.06
CA GLU A 260 9.22 11.76 -25.16
C GLU A 260 10.53 10.98 -24.97
N TYR A 261 11.01 10.87 -23.73
CA TYR A 261 12.19 10.09 -23.37
C TYR A 261 11.88 8.63 -23.00
N GLY A 262 10.62 8.18 -23.10
CA GLY A 262 10.23 6.81 -22.74
C GLY A 262 10.33 6.48 -21.25
N MET A 263 10.28 7.49 -20.38
CA MET A 263 10.34 7.35 -18.92
C MET A 263 8.95 7.08 -18.33
N LYS A 264 8.84 6.05 -17.47
CA LYS A 264 7.61 5.77 -16.70
C LYS A 264 7.58 6.50 -15.36
N GLU A 265 8.74 6.63 -14.73
CA GLU A 265 8.96 7.43 -13.52
C GLU A 265 10.34 8.10 -13.63
N PRO A 266 10.56 9.26 -12.97
CA PRO A 266 11.87 9.90 -12.90
C PRO A 266 12.90 8.97 -12.22
N ALA A 267 14.15 8.98 -12.69
CA ALA A 267 15.21 8.20 -12.05
C ALA A 267 15.53 8.71 -10.63
N LEU A 268 15.23 10.00 -10.34
CA LEU A 268 15.29 10.57 -9.01
C LEU A 268 14.40 9.81 -8.00
N ASN A 269 13.23 9.32 -8.41
CA ASN A 269 12.37 8.51 -7.54
C ASN A 269 13.06 7.20 -7.13
N ARG A 270 13.75 6.55 -8.09
CA ARG A 270 14.55 5.36 -7.83
C ARG A 270 15.72 5.67 -6.89
N LEU A 271 16.40 6.81 -7.07
CA LEU A 271 17.45 7.28 -6.15
C LEU A 271 16.94 7.43 -4.72
N ILE A 272 15.81 8.12 -4.53
CA ILE A 272 15.21 8.36 -3.21
C ILE A 272 14.82 7.03 -2.56
N LYS A 273 14.13 6.13 -3.28
CA LYS A 273 13.76 4.79 -2.78
C LYS A 273 14.99 3.97 -2.37
N SER A 274 16.08 4.07 -3.14
CA SER A 274 17.32 3.32 -2.88
C SER A 274 18.09 3.90 -1.69
N ALA A 275 18.15 5.23 -1.56
CA ALA A 275 18.74 5.90 -0.40
C ALA A 275 17.93 5.61 0.89
N TYR A 276 16.60 5.56 0.80
CA TYR A 276 15.74 5.19 1.93
C TYR A 276 16.04 3.75 2.42
N LYS A 277 16.21 2.80 1.49
CA LYS A 277 16.64 1.43 1.81
C LYS A 277 18.08 1.37 2.34
N LEU A 278 18.98 2.18 1.79
CA LEU A 278 20.39 2.25 2.20
C LEU A 278 20.51 2.61 3.69
N LEU A 279 19.61 3.47 4.18
CA LEU A 279 19.48 3.91 5.57
C LEU A 279 18.72 2.92 6.48
N HIS A 280 18.31 1.75 5.96
CA HIS A 280 17.48 0.76 6.68
C HIS A 280 16.18 1.35 7.22
N LEU A 281 15.57 2.23 6.42
CA LEU A 281 14.27 2.81 6.74
C LEU A 281 13.14 1.95 6.17
N GLU A 282 12.10 1.78 6.98
CA GLU A 282 10.84 1.15 6.61
C GLU A 282 9.67 2.10 6.87
N THR A 283 8.56 1.82 6.20
CA THR A 283 7.36 2.66 6.25
C THR A 283 6.18 1.88 6.81
N TYR A 284 5.50 2.45 7.80
CA TYR A 284 4.16 2.03 8.20
C TYR A 284 3.15 3.16 7.96
N PHE A 285 1.86 2.84 7.96
CA PHE A 285 0.81 3.80 7.65
C PHE A 285 -0.19 3.95 8.79
N THR A 286 -0.67 5.18 8.96
CA THR A 286 -1.96 5.44 9.60
C THR A 286 -2.94 5.85 8.51
N ALA A 287 -4.07 5.15 8.41
CA ALA A 287 -5.06 5.37 7.37
C ALA A 287 -6.44 5.59 7.98
N GLY A 288 -7.06 6.74 7.72
CA GLY A 288 -8.41 7.04 8.14
C GLY A 288 -9.00 8.18 7.30
N VAL A 289 -10.28 8.48 7.53
CA VAL A 289 -11.01 9.51 6.77
C VAL A 289 -10.35 10.90 6.85
N GLN A 290 -9.67 11.20 7.97
CA GLN A 290 -8.99 12.48 8.17
C GLN A 290 -7.71 12.60 7.36
N GLU A 291 -6.87 11.56 7.34
CA GLU A 291 -5.63 11.52 6.59
C GLU A 291 -5.12 10.09 6.38
N VAL A 292 -4.31 9.94 5.34
CA VAL A 292 -3.42 8.80 5.15
C VAL A 292 -2.00 9.32 5.27
N ARG A 293 -1.22 8.76 6.18
CA ARG A 293 0.14 9.22 6.46
C ARG A 293 1.13 8.06 6.49
N ALA A 294 2.26 8.24 5.82
CA ALA A 294 3.43 7.39 5.91
C ALA A 294 4.34 7.85 7.05
N TRP A 295 4.77 6.88 7.86
CA TRP A 295 5.66 7.08 8.99
C TRP A 295 6.93 6.26 8.78
N THR A 296 8.08 6.91 8.99
CA THR A 296 9.39 6.29 8.86
C THR A 296 9.83 5.67 10.19
N ILE A 297 10.32 4.43 10.13
CA ILE A 297 10.94 3.68 11.24
C ILE A 297 12.21 2.99 10.76
N LEU A 298 13.06 2.53 11.68
CA LEU A 298 14.17 1.65 11.31
C LEU A 298 13.71 0.20 11.24
N THR A 299 14.27 -0.56 10.31
CA THR A 299 14.08 -2.00 10.21
C THR A 299 14.33 -2.70 11.55
N GLY A 300 13.37 -3.51 11.98
CA GLY A 300 13.43 -4.29 13.22
C GLY A 300 12.94 -3.56 14.49
N TRP A 301 12.44 -2.33 14.37
CA TRP A 301 11.76 -1.65 15.47
C TRP A 301 10.52 -2.42 15.97
N LYS A 302 10.27 -2.36 17.27
CA LYS A 302 9.05 -2.89 17.89
C LYS A 302 7.93 -1.84 17.86
N ALA A 303 6.69 -2.30 17.96
CA ALA A 303 5.50 -1.44 17.95
C ALA A 303 5.53 -0.25 18.94
N PRO A 304 6.04 -0.36 20.18
CA PRO A 304 6.16 0.80 21.08
C PRO A 304 7.04 1.91 20.51
N GLN A 305 8.19 1.55 19.92
CA GLN A 305 9.13 2.50 19.33
C GLN A 305 8.53 3.18 18.10
N ALA A 306 7.85 2.40 17.26
CA ALA A 306 7.14 2.92 16.09
C ALA A 306 6.03 3.92 16.49
N ALA A 307 5.29 3.64 17.56
CA ALA A 307 4.26 4.54 18.08
C ALA A 307 4.86 5.86 18.64
N GLY A 308 6.07 5.80 19.18
CA GLY A 308 6.83 6.98 19.62
C GLY A 308 7.09 8.01 18.53
N VAL A 309 7.14 7.58 17.25
CA VAL A 309 7.28 8.48 16.09
C VAL A 309 6.05 9.39 15.92
N ILE A 310 4.86 8.90 16.29
CA ILE A 310 3.62 9.69 16.25
C ILE A 310 3.60 10.66 17.45
N HIS A 311 3.85 10.12 18.64
CA HIS A 311 3.90 10.90 19.87
C HIS A 311 4.69 10.15 20.96
N THR A 312 5.54 10.86 21.70
CA THR A 312 6.40 10.26 22.74
C THR A 312 5.62 9.61 23.88
N ASP A 313 4.42 10.10 24.18
CA ASP A 313 3.53 9.47 25.19
C ASP A 313 3.03 8.09 24.75
N PHE A 314 2.89 7.81 23.46
CA PHE A 314 2.47 6.48 23.00
C PHE A 314 3.52 5.41 23.23
N GLU A 315 4.80 5.75 23.23
CA GLU A 315 5.87 4.81 23.56
C GLU A 315 5.89 4.51 25.06
N LYS A 316 5.81 5.55 25.90
CA LYS A 316 5.81 5.40 27.37
C LYS A 316 4.56 4.71 27.90
N GLY A 317 3.40 5.07 27.34
CA GLY A 317 2.09 4.55 27.70
C GLY A 317 1.63 3.39 26.82
N PHE A 318 2.54 2.74 26.09
CA PHE A 318 2.16 1.71 25.12
C PHE A 318 1.43 0.54 25.80
N ILE A 319 0.21 0.25 25.33
CA ILE A 319 -0.58 -0.91 25.78
C ILE A 319 -0.60 -1.98 24.70
N LYS A 320 -1.01 -1.59 23.49
CA LYS A 320 -1.10 -2.44 22.30
C LYS A 320 -1.07 -1.57 21.04
N ALA A 321 -0.78 -2.20 19.90
CA ALA A 321 -1.01 -1.63 18.57
C ALA A 321 -2.00 -2.53 17.83
N GLU A 322 -2.94 -1.91 17.12
CA GLU A 322 -3.82 -2.61 16.18
C GLU A 322 -3.17 -2.52 14.80
N VAL A 323 -2.80 -3.67 14.26
CA VAL A 323 -2.00 -3.76 13.03
C VAL A 323 -2.75 -4.64 12.03
N ILE A 324 -2.88 -4.14 10.80
CA ILE A 324 -3.41 -4.87 9.66
C ILE A 324 -2.32 -4.85 8.61
N SER A 325 -2.03 -5.98 7.97
CA SER A 325 -1.07 -5.99 6.87
C SER A 325 -1.61 -5.17 5.71
N TYR A 326 -0.73 -4.47 4.99
CA TYR A 326 -1.16 -3.68 3.81
C TYR A 326 -1.89 -4.56 2.79
N THR A 327 -1.38 -5.77 2.55
CA THR A 327 -1.97 -6.74 1.61
C THR A 327 -3.40 -7.11 2.03
N ASP A 328 -3.62 -7.42 3.31
CA ASP A 328 -4.96 -7.77 3.81
C ASP A 328 -5.90 -6.57 3.72
N TYR A 329 -5.45 -5.37 4.09
CA TYR A 329 -6.30 -4.18 4.05
C TYR A 329 -6.74 -3.84 2.62
N VAL A 330 -5.84 -3.97 1.64
CA VAL A 330 -6.18 -3.78 0.22
C VAL A 330 -7.14 -4.87 -0.27
N GLN A 331 -6.95 -6.11 0.18
CA GLN A 331 -7.78 -7.24 -0.20
C GLN A 331 -9.22 -7.11 0.34
N TYR A 332 -9.37 -6.86 1.64
CA TYR A 332 -10.67 -6.83 2.32
C TYR A 332 -11.33 -5.44 2.29
N LYS A 333 -10.59 -4.40 1.90
CA LYS A 333 -11.06 -3.03 1.59
C LYS A 333 -11.66 -2.25 2.77
N SER A 334 -11.86 -2.87 3.92
CA SER A 334 -12.27 -2.19 5.15
C SER A 334 -11.72 -2.89 6.38
N GLU A 335 -11.57 -2.13 7.47
CA GLU A 335 -11.14 -2.65 8.77
C GLU A 335 -12.12 -3.69 9.33
N ALA A 336 -13.43 -3.50 9.11
CA ALA A 336 -14.46 -4.44 9.55
C ALA A 336 -14.39 -5.76 8.76
N ALA A 337 -14.22 -5.69 7.44
CA ALA A 337 -14.06 -6.89 6.60
C ALA A 337 -12.76 -7.66 6.90
N CYS A 338 -11.73 -7.00 7.46
CA CYS A 338 -10.54 -7.68 7.98
C CYS A 338 -10.79 -8.43 9.31
N ARG A 339 -11.99 -8.32 9.92
CA ARG A 339 -12.30 -8.82 11.27
C ARG A 339 -13.35 -9.95 11.32
N GLU A 340 -14.24 -10.13 10.34
CA GLU A 340 -15.41 -11.04 10.40
C GLU A 340 -15.21 -12.31 9.54
N VAL A 341 -15.19 -13.53 10.14
CA VAL A 341 -14.81 -14.78 9.42
C VAL A 341 -15.52 -16.07 9.90
N GLY A 342 -16.68 -15.98 10.56
CA GLY A 342 -17.50 -17.17 10.83
C GLY A 342 -18.85 -16.87 11.48
N LEU A 343 -19.94 -17.41 10.92
CA LEU A 343 -21.31 -17.18 11.36
C LEU A 343 -22.09 -18.50 11.39
N GLU A 344 -22.86 -18.74 12.44
CA GLU A 344 -23.78 -19.89 12.55
C GLU A 344 -25.11 -19.42 13.15
N TYR A 345 -26.23 -19.85 12.56
CA TYR A 345 -27.57 -19.52 13.07
C TYR A 345 -28.34 -20.77 13.47
N ILE A 346 -28.75 -20.86 14.74
CA ILE A 346 -29.53 -21.98 15.28
C ILE A 346 -30.55 -21.49 16.32
N ASP A 347 -31.78 -21.98 16.25
CA ASP A 347 -32.84 -21.73 17.23
C ASP A 347 -33.04 -20.23 17.60
N SER A 348 -33.04 -19.33 16.62
CA SER A 348 -33.15 -17.87 16.81
C SER A 348 -31.95 -17.19 17.48
N ILE A 349 -30.84 -17.89 17.61
CA ILE A 349 -29.58 -17.39 18.15
C ILE A 349 -28.54 -17.38 17.03
N MET A 350 -27.83 -16.26 16.90
CA MET A 350 -26.67 -16.15 16.03
C MET A 350 -25.41 -16.37 16.87
N TYR A 351 -24.47 -17.15 16.35
CA TYR A 351 -23.12 -17.28 16.86
C TYR A 351 -22.16 -16.68 15.83
N GLU A 352 -21.11 -16.04 16.32
CA GLU A 352 -20.12 -15.37 15.48
C GLU A 352 -18.71 -15.62 16.02
N SER A 353 -17.77 -15.90 15.12
CA SER A 353 -16.34 -15.80 15.36
C SER A 353 -15.74 -14.63 14.58
N THR A 354 -14.85 -13.88 15.23
CA THR A 354 -14.10 -12.81 14.56
C THR A 354 -12.71 -13.35 14.21
N GLY A 355 -12.35 -13.34 12.93
CA GLY A 355 -11.08 -13.85 12.44
C GLY A 355 -9.99 -12.78 12.43
N GLN A 356 -9.21 -12.71 13.51
CA GLN A 356 -8.01 -11.85 13.56
C GLN A 356 -7.01 -12.34 14.61
N PHE A 357 -5.74 -12.52 14.25
CA PHE A 357 -4.70 -12.82 15.24
C PHE A 357 -4.64 -11.71 16.30
N GLY A 358 -4.58 -12.11 17.57
CA GLY A 358 -4.54 -11.20 18.71
C GLY A 358 -5.87 -10.61 19.16
N GLN A 359 -6.94 -10.74 18.35
CA GLN A 359 -8.24 -10.09 18.61
C GLN A 359 -9.45 -11.00 18.36
N SER A 360 -9.23 -12.27 18.01
CA SER A 360 -10.31 -13.20 17.72
C SER A 360 -11.23 -13.36 18.91
N LYS A 361 -12.54 -13.37 18.66
CA LYS A 361 -13.60 -13.46 19.64
C LYS A 361 -14.58 -14.52 19.20
N LEU A 362 -15.30 -15.06 20.17
CA LEU A 362 -16.48 -15.88 19.95
C LEU A 362 -17.65 -15.23 20.68
N ALA A 363 -18.73 -14.96 19.95
CA ALA A 363 -19.90 -14.28 20.46
C ALA A 363 -21.17 -15.08 20.19
N LYS A 364 -22.13 -14.91 21.09
CA LYS A 364 -23.54 -15.25 20.92
C LYS A 364 -24.29 -13.93 20.79
N VAL A 365 -25.01 -13.75 19.71
CA VAL A 365 -25.59 -12.47 19.29
C VAL A 365 -27.12 -12.60 19.19
N ASP A 366 -27.83 -11.59 19.69
CA ASP A 366 -29.26 -11.44 19.44
C ASP A 366 -29.48 -10.97 18.01
N LEU A 367 -30.11 -11.79 17.18
CA LEU A 367 -30.25 -11.52 15.75
C LEU A 367 -31.02 -10.22 15.43
N LYS A 368 -32.00 -9.85 16.28
CA LYS A 368 -32.86 -8.69 15.99
C LYS A 368 -32.17 -7.37 16.28
N THR A 369 -31.31 -7.36 17.29
CA THR A 369 -30.66 -6.15 17.81
C THR A 369 -29.18 -6.06 17.47
N GLY A 370 -28.55 -7.17 17.08
CA GLY A 370 -27.11 -7.28 16.87
C GLY A 370 -26.29 -7.20 18.16
N GLN A 371 -26.93 -7.27 19.33
CA GLN A 371 -26.22 -7.16 20.60
C GLN A 371 -25.59 -8.49 21.01
N ASP A 372 -24.37 -8.42 21.51
CA ASP A 372 -23.67 -9.54 22.15
C ASP A 372 -24.44 -9.97 23.42
N LEU A 373 -25.06 -11.15 23.38
CA LEU A 373 -25.67 -11.81 24.54
C LEU A 373 -24.58 -12.42 25.44
N LEU A 374 -23.55 -13.02 24.83
CA LEU A 374 -22.35 -13.52 25.50
C LEU A 374 -21.16 -13.35 24.57
N LYS A 375 -19.98 -13.12 25.14
CA LYS A 375 -18.75 -12.93 24.36
C LYS A 375 -17.53 -13.37 25.14
N ILE A 376 -16.61 -14.03 24.46
CA ILE A 376 -15.31 -14.40 24.99
C ILE A 376 -14.20 -14.02 24.02
N ASP A 377 -13.03 -13.70 24.55
CA ASP A 377 -11.82 -13.58 23.76
C ASP A 377 -11.20 -14.96 23.52
N ILE A 378 -10.72 -15.17 22.31
CA ILE A 378 -9.89 -16.32 21.96
C ILE A 378 -8.42 -15.97 22.25
N ASP A 379 -7.64 -16.95 22.70
CA ASP A 379 -6.22 -16.76 22.98
C ASP A 379 -5.52 -16.14 21.75
N LYS A 380 -4.77 -15.06 22.00
CA LYS A 380 -4.21 -14.15 21.02
C LYS A 380 -3.38 -14.81 19.90
N LYS A 381 -2.82 -15.99 20.16
CA LYS A 381 -2.07 -16.75 19.14
C LYS A 381 -2.95 -17.43 18.08
N TYR A 382 -4.26 -17.48 18.28
CA TYR A 382 -5.20 -18.16 17.41
C TYR A 382 -6.06 -17.15 16.64
N PHE A 383 -6.21 -17.41 15.35
CA PHE A 383 -7.21 -16.80 14.49
C PHE A 383 -8.46 -17.69 14.54
N GLY A 384 -9.53 -17.23 15.18
CA GLY A 384 -10.80 -17.98 15.25
C GLY A 384 -11.57 -17.84 13.94
N GLU A 385 -11.82 -18.95 13.28
CA GLU A 385 -12.44 -18.98 11.94
C GLU A 385 -13.76 -19.74 11.99
N GLY A 386 -14.02 -20.68 11.08
CA GLY A 386 -15.30 -21.36 10.96
C GLY A 386 -15.80 -21.92 12.27
N ILE A 387 -17.10 -21.77 12.50
CA ILE A 387 -17.81 -22.29 13.66
C ILE A 387 -18.99 -23.14 13.21
N THR A 388 -19.42 -24.09 14.06
CA THR A 388 -20.71 -24.76 13.89
C THR A 388 -21.20 -25.31 15.23
N VAL A 389 -22.51 -25.53 15.39
CA VAL A 389 -23.09 -26.02 16.64
C VAL A 389 -23.73 -27.40 16.46
N VAL A 390 -23.24 -28.39 17.21
CA VAL A 390 -23.76 -29.77 17.20
C VAL A 390 -23.97 -30.26 18.63
N ASN A 391 -25.16 -30.80 18.94
CA ASN A 391 -25.46 -31.38 20.25
C ASN A 391 -25.11 -30.45 21.44
N ASN A 392 -25.48 -29.17 21.34
CA ASN A 392 -25.20 -28.12 22.34
C ASN A 392 -23.70 -27.82 22.56
N LYS A 393 -22.84 -28.27 21.64
CA LYS A 393 -21.41 -27.93 21.61
C LYS A 393 -21.11 -27.07 20.40
N LEU A 394 -20.42 -25.96 20.61
CA LEU A 394 -19.92 -25.09 19.56
C LEU A 394 -18.49 -25.49 19.24
N PHE A 395 -18.25 -25.88 17.99
CA PHE A 395 -16.94 -26.19 17.46
C PHE A 395 -16.40 -24.96 16.75
N MET A 396 -15.13 -24.65 16.97
CA MET A 396 -14.42 -23.57 16.28
C MET A 396 -13.10 -24.10 15.77
N VAL A 397 -12.81 -23.89 14.48
CA VAL A 397 -11.48 -24.13 13.91
C VAL A 397 -10.66 -22.85 13.91
N THR A 398 -9.36 -23.00 13.70
CA THR A 398 -8.46 -21.88 13.49
C THR A 398 -7.87 -21.90 12.09
N TYR A 399 -7.45 -20.76 11.58
CA TYR A 399 -6.98 -20.71 10.19
C TYR A 399 -5.79 -21.65 9.91
N GLN A 400 -4.64 -21.39 10.53
CA GLN A 400 -3.38 -22.05 10.16
C GLN A 400 -2.71 -22.83 11.29
N THR A 401 -3.32 -22.90 12.47
CA THR A 401 -2.65 -23.48 13.64
C THR A 401 -2.95 -24.96 13.87
N GLU A 402 -3.72 -25.60 12.98
CA GLU A 402 -4.08 -27.02 13.07
C GLU A 402 -4.72 -27.41 14.42
N LYS A 403 -5.36 -26.42 15.06
CA LYS A 403 -5.98 -26.50 16.37
C LYS A 403 -7.41 -26.01 16.29
N GLY A 404 -8.30 -26.65 17.03
CA GLY A 404 -9.66 -26.17 17.23
C GLY A 404 -10.13 -26.37 18.66
N PHE A 405 -11.27 -25.77 18.96
CA PHE A 405 -11.81 -25.66 20.29
C PHE A 405 -13.28 -26.08 20.31
N VAL A 406 -13.68 -26.73 21.39
CA VAL A 406 -15.08 -27.04 21.66
C VAL A 406 -15.52 -26.22 22.86
N PHE A 407 -16.64 -25.53 22.72
CA PHE A 407 -17.26 -24.73 23.76
C PHE A 407 -18.66 -25.27 24.05
N ASP A 408 -19.15 -25.02 25.26
CA ASP A 408 -20.57 -25.19 25.55
C ASP A 408 -21.35 -24.06 24.86
N ALA A 409 -22.31 -24.41 23.99
CA ALA A 409 -22.99 -23.41 23.16
C ALA A 409 -23.87 -22.43 23.98
N LYS A 410 -24.27 -22.80 25.20
CA LYS A 410 -25.10 -21.94 26.06
C LYS A 410 -24.27 -20.92 26.82
N THR A 411 -23.08 -21.30 27.27
CA THR A 411 -22.24 -20.52 28.19
C THR A 411 -20.95 -19.99 27.57
N LEU A 412 -20.60 -20.45 26.36
CA LEU A 412 -19.30 -20.25 25.70
C LEU A 412 -18.11 -20.72 26.55
N LYS A 413 -18.32 -21.55 27.57
CA LYS A 413 -17.22 -22.11 28.36
C LYS A 413 -16.50 -23.17 27.53
N LYS A 414 -15.18 -23.03 27.39
CA LYS A 414 -14.33 -24.03 26.72
C LYS A 414 -14.43 -25.39 27.42
N LEU A 415 -14.77 -26.41 26.65
CA LEU A 415 -14.92 -27.81 27.07
C LEU A 415 -13.66 -28.63 26.75
N SER A 416 -13.12 -28.49 25.54
CA SER A 416 -11.98 -29.27 25.05
C SER A 416 -11.26 -28.61 23.88
N GLU A 417 -10.13 -29.20 23.48
CA GLU A 417 -9.39 -28.89 22.25
C GLU A 417 -9.36 -30.12 21.33
N PHE A 418 -9.16 -29.88 20.04
CA PHE A 418 -8.88 -30.91 19.04
C PHE A 418 -7.83 -30.42 18.04
N SER A 419 -7.34 -31.33 17.21
CA SER A 419 -6.41 -31.04 16.13
C SER A 419 -6.91 -31.62 14.81
N TYR A 420 -6.50 -31.00 13.71
CA TYR A 420 -6.78 -31.43 12.34
C TYR A 420 -5.56 -31.10 11.46
N LYS A 421 -5.59 -31.49 10.18
CA LYS A 421 -4.49 -31.23 9.26
C LYS A 421 -4.91 -30.20 8.21
N GLY A 422 -3.99 -29.31 7.85
CA GLY A 422 -4.22 -28.25 6.88
C GLY A 422 -4.96 -27.03 7.45
N GLU A 423 -5.34 -26.12 6.56
CA GLU A 423 -6.05 -24.89 6.95
C GLU A 423 -7.49 -25.19 7.38
N GLY A 424 -8.00 -24.42 8.35
CA GLY A 424 -9.38 -24.50 8.80
C GLY A 424 -10.19 -23.32 8.36
N TRP A 425 -11.03 -23.50 7.34
CA TRP A 425 -11.91 -22.47 6.78
C TRP A 425 -13.31 -22.57 7.43
N GLY A 426 -14.39 -22.39 6.66
CA GLY A 426 -15.76 -22.57 7.13
C GLY A 426 -16.13 -24.01 7.52
N MET A 427 -17.15 -24.12 8.38
CA MET A 427 -17.71 -25.38 8.86
C MET A 427 -19.24 -25.35 8.85
N THR A 428 -19.85 -26.53 8.75
CA THR A 428 -21.28 -26.75 9.01
C THR A 428 -21.48 -28.16 9.56
N ASN A 429 -22.71 -28.62 9.72
CA ASN A 429 -23.01 -29.97 10.17
C ASN A 429 -24.34 -30.50 9.61
N ASP A 430 -24.47 -31.82 9.49
CA ASP A 430 -25.73 -32.48 9.06
C ASP A 430 -26.54 -33.04 10.25
N GLY A 431 -26.23 -32.60 11.48
CA GLY A 431 -26.75 -33.14 12.73
C GLY A 431 -26.09 -34.43 13.22
N LYS A 432 -25.22 -35.07 12.42
CA LYS A 432 -24.46 -36.29 12.80
C LYS A 432 -22.96 -36.09 12.70
N GLN A 433 -22.50 -35.48 11.63
CA GLN A 433 -21.10 -35.21 11.30
C GLN A 433 -20.89 -33.71 11.14
N ILE A 434 -19.65 -33.28 11.41
CA ILE A 434 -19.18 -31.94 11.09
C ILE A 434 -18.60 -31.98 9.68
N ILE A 435 -18.91 -30.99 8.86
CA ILE A 435 -18.41 -30.84 7.50
C ILE A 435 -17.53 -29.60 7.50
N MET A 436 -16.28 -29.76 7.09
CA MET A 436 -15.25 -28.72 7.21
C MET A 436 -14.56 -28.50 5.87
N SER A 437 -14.42 -27.23 5.49
CA SER A 437 -13.61 -26.79 4.37
C SER A 437 -12.19 -26.44 4.80
N ASN A 438 -11.27 -26.55 3.85
CA ASN A 438 -9.90 -26.06 3.92
C ASN A 438 -9.53 -25.17 2.72
N GLY A 439 -10.54 -24.60 2.04
CA GLY A 439 -10.38 -23.78 0.84
C GLY A 439 -10.06 -24.55 -0.45
N SER A 440 -9.75 -25.86 -0.36
CA SER A 440 -9.59 -26.68 -1.55
C SER A 440 -10.94 -27.06 -2.18
N ASN A 441 -10.91 -27.90 -3.21
CA ASN A 441 -12.12 -28.52 -3.74
C ASN A 441 -12.57 -29.73 -2.93
N ASN A 442 -12.09 -29.96 -1.70
CA ASN A 442 -12.46 -31.10 -0.88
C ASN A 442 -13.13 -30.65 0.42
N LEU A 443 -14.22 -31.31 0.79
CA LEU A 443 -14.83 -31.19 2.10
C LEU A 443 -14.51 -32.42 2.95
N SER A 444 -14.05 -32.19 4.17
CA SER A 444 -13.79 -33.24 5.15
C SER A 444 -15.00 -33.46 6.05
N TYR A 445 -15.44 -34.71 6.17
CA TYR A 445 -16.53 -35.14 7.04
C TYR A 445 -15.91 -35.73 8.30
N ARG A 446 -16.26 -35.15 9.44
CA ARG A 446 -15.61 -35.38 10.72
C ARG A 446 -16.61 -35.86 11.77
N ASN A 447 -16.14 -36.74 12.62
CA ASN A 447 -16.93 -37.25 13.74
C ASN A 447 -17.28 -36.11 14.72
N ALA A 448 -18.56 -35.89 15.00
CA ALA A 448 -19.00 -34.79 15.88
C ALA A 448 -18.65 -34.97 17.38
N THR A 449 -18.00 -36.08 17.77
CA THR A 449 -17.52 -36.31 19.14
C THR A 449 -16.01 -36.18 19.24
N THR A 450 -15.26 -36.76 18.30
CA THR A 450 -13.79 -36.82 18.35
C THR A 450 -13.10 -35.86 17.39
N PHE A 451 -13.84 -35.25 16.46
CA PHE A 451 -13.33 -34.46 15.33
C PHE A 451 -12.44 -35.25 14.35
N ALA A 452 -12.34 -36.58 14.52
CA ALA A 452 -11.59 -37.44 13.62
C ALA A 452 -12.18 -37.37 12.21
N GLU A 453 -11.31 -37.28 11.20
CA GLU A 453 -11.71 -37.32 9.80
C GLU A 453 -12.18 -38.73 9.44
N GLU A 454 -13.43 -38.83 8.99
CA GLU A 454 -14.06 -40.09 8.61
C GLU A 454 -14.02 -40.27 7.10
N THR A 455 -14.34 -39.22 6.33
CA THR A 455 -14.25 -39.25 4.86
C THR A 455 -13.93 -37.88 4.28
N VAL A 456 -13.46 -37.86 3.04
CA VAL A 456 -13.23 -36.64 2.25
C VAL A 456 -14.03 -36.74 0.95
N LYS A 457 -14.69 -35.66 0.56
CA LYS A 457 -15.47 -35.57 -0.68
C LYS A 457 -14.95 -34.45 -1.56
N ALA A 458 -14.58 -34.79 -2.78
CA ALA A 458 -14.24 -33.83 -3.81
C ALA A 458 -15.51 -33.15 -4.34
N ILE A 459 -15.47 -31.84 -4.44
CA ILE A 459 -16.53 -30.99 -4.95
C ILE A 459 -16.22 -30.64 -6.40
N PHE A 460 -17.22 -30.84 -7.26
CA PHE A 460 -17.09 -30.63 -8.69
C PHE A 460 -18.42 -30.22 -9.34
N ASP A 461 -18.32 -29.56 -10.48
CA ASP A 461 -19.42 -29.28 -11.38
C ASP A 461 -19.13 -29.88 -12.78
N GLU A 462 -19.92 -29.50 -13.78
CA GLU A 462 -19.74 -29.94 -15.17
C GLU A 462 -18.43 -29.47 -15.82
N ASN A 463 -17.78 -28.44 -15.26
CA ASN A 463 -16.53 -27.86 -15.75
C ASN A 463 -15.30 -28.40 -14.99
N GLY A 464 -15.51 -29.20 -13.93
CA GLY A 464 -14.45 -29.85 -13.18
C GLY A 464 -14.46 -29.51 -11.68
N PRO A 465 -13.31 -29.60 -10.99
CA PRO A 465 -13.21 -29.31 -9.56
C PRO A 465 -13.62 -27.88 -9.21
N VAL A 466 -14.37 -27.72 -8.12
CA VAL A 466 -14.77 -26.41 -7.58
C VAL A 466 -14.05 -26.18 -6.26
N GLY A 467 -13.00 -25.36 -6.28
CA GLY A 467 -12.23 -24.97 -5.10
C GLY A 467 -12.70 -23.66 -4.48
N ASN A 468 -11.92 -23.14 -3.53
CA ASN A 468 -12.20 -21.90 -2.79
C ASN A 468 -13.55 -21.92 -2.08
N ILE A 469 -14.00 -23.09 -1.64
CA ILE A 469 -15.24 -23.24 -0.89
C ILE A 469 -14.96 -22.75 0.52
N ASN A 470 -15.70 -21.75 1.01
CA ASN A 470 -15.43 -21.17 2.32
C ASN A 470 -16.55 -21.42 3.33
N GLU A 471 -17.48 -20.47 3.47
CA GLU A 471 -18.60 -20.52 4.40
C GLU A 471 -19.55 -21.62 3.96
N LEU A 472 -19.92 -22.50 4.88
CA LEU A 472 -20.77 -23.65 4.63
C LEU A 472 -22.05 -23.53 5.45
N GLU A 473 -23.17 -23.96 4.89
CA GLU A 473 -24.44 -24.09 5.61
C GLU A 473 -25.18 -25.34 5.14
N TYR A 474 -25.73 -26.14 6.05
CA TYR A 474 -26.44 -27.36 5.71
C TYR A 474 -27.95 -27.14 5.78
N VAL A 475 -28.60 -27.04 4.62
CA VAL A 475 -30.04 -26.73 4.53
C VAL A 475 -30.73 -27.79 3.68
N ASP A 476 -31.79 -28.38 4.23
CA ASP A 476 -32.67 -29.33 3.54
C ASP A 476 -31.92 -30.47 2.82
N GLY A 477 -30.90 -31.02 3.48
CA GLY A 477 -30.13 -32.14 2.94
C GLY A 477 -29.04 -31.77 1.93
N CYS A 478 -28.76 -30.48 1.77
CA CYS A 478 -27.74 -29.97 0.84
C CYS A 478 -26.76 -29.04 1.57
N ILE A 479 -25.53 -28.97 1.07
CA ILE A 479 -24.55 -27.99 1.55
C ILE A 479 -24.63 -26.77 0.64
N TYR A 480 -24.88 -25.61 1.22
CA TYR A 480 -24.71 -24.33 0.57
C TYR A 480 -23.33 -23.79 0.92
N ALA A 481 -22.63 -23.25 -0.07
CA ALA A 481 -21.34 -22.64 0.18
C ALA A 481 -21.08 -21.46 -0.73
N ASN A 482 -20.40 -20.44 -0.23
CA ASN A 482 -19.85 -19.41 -1.11
C ASN A 482 -18.56 -19.94 -1.78
N ILE A 483 -18.34 -19.54 -3.03
CA ILE A 483 -17.03 -19.66 -3.65
C ILE A 483 -16.29 -18.36 -3.35
N TRP A 484 -15.30 -18.42 -2.48
CA TRP A 484 -14.47 -17.30 -2.05
C TRP A 484 -13.91 -16.55 -3.26
N GLN A 485 -13.96 -15.21 -3.18
CA GLN A 485 -13.65 -14.26 -4.25
C GLN A 485 -14.64 -14.20 -5.44
N THR A 486 -15.85 -14.76 -5.30
CA THR A 486 -16.90 -14.65 -6.33
C THR A 486 -18.25 -14.24 -5.74
N ASN A 487 -19.21 -13.87 -6.60
CA ASN A 487 -20.59 -13.57 -6.21
C ASN A 487 -21.48 -14.82 -6.15
N TYR A 488 -20.88 -16.02 -6.17
CA TYR A 488 -21.63 -17.26 -6.30
C TYR A 488 -21.82 -17.97 -4.97
N ILE A 489 -23.06 -18.39 -4.72
CA ILE A 489 -23.36 -19.47 -3.78
C ILE A 489 -23.62 -20.74 -4.60
N VAL A 490 -22.97 -21.84 -4.22
CA VAL A 490 -23.22 -23.17 -4.78
C VAL A 490 -24.05 -24.00 -3.81
N LYS A 491 -24.95 -24.81 -4.38
CA LYS A 491 -25.66 -25.88 -3.68
C LYS A 491 -25.01 -27.20 -4.08
N ILE A 492 -24.55 -27.95 -3.10
CA ILE A 492 -23.76 -29.17 -3.25
C ILE A 492 -24.58 -30.34 -2.71
N ASP A 493 -24.68 -31.43 -3.48
CA ASP A 493 -25.16 -32.73 -3.00
C ASP A 493 -24.09 -33.35 -2.09
N PRO A 494 -24.33 -33.48 -0.78
CA PRO A 494 -23.33 -33.99 0.17
C PRO A 494 -22.95 -35.46 -0.07
N LYS A 495 -23.79 -36.25 -0.75
CA LYS A 495 -23.47 -37.67 -1.03
C LYS A 495 -22.47 -37.80 -2.16
N GLN A 496 -22.64 -36.98 -3.20
CA GLN A 496 -21.86 -37.04 -4.44
C GLN A 496 -20.69 -36.06 -4.47
N GLY A 497 -20.78 -34.94 -3.75
CA GLY A 497 -19.90 -33.78 -3.94
C GLY A 497 -20.23 -32.95 -5.18
N LYS A 498 -21.33 -33.25 -5.87
CA LYS A 498 -21.71 -32.55 -7.10
C LYS A 498 -22.38 -31.22 -6.77
N VAL A 499 -21.95 -30.13 -7.41
CA VAL A 499 -22.70 -28.87 -7.44
C VAL A 499 -23.96 -29.08 -8.27
N ILE A 500 -25.11 -28.97 -7.62
CA ILE A 500 -26.44 -29.18 -8.22
C ILE A 500 -27.17 -27.87 -8.55
N ALA A 501 -26.73 -26.74 -7.98
CA ALA A 501 -27.16 -25.40 -8.38
C ALA A 501 -26.07 -24.38 -8.07
N LYS A 502 -26.07 -23.28 -8.83
CA LYS A 502 -25.19 -22.12 -8.63
C LYS A 502 -26.04 -20.86 -8.72
N TYR A 503 -26.04 -20.07 -7.66
CA TYR A 503 -26.79 -18.83 -7.52
C TYR A 503 -25.84 -17.66 -7.70
N ASP A 504 -26.14 -16.81 -8.68
CA ASP A 504 -25.42 -15.55 -8.90
C ASP A 504 -26.07 -14.45 -8.06
N LEU A 505 -25.37 -13.97 -7.04
CA LEU A 505 -25.86 -12.91 -6.17
C LEU A 505 -25.55 -11.51 -6.72
N THR A 506 -25.12 -11.38 -7.98
CA THR A 506 -24.85 -10.07 -8.59
C THR A 506 -26.07 -9.14 -8.55
N SER A 507 -27.30 -9.67 -8.56
CA SER A 507 -28.52 -8.85 -8.43
C SER A 507 -28.76 -8.28 -7.03
N ILE A 508 -28.12 -8.83 -6.00
CA ILE A 508 -28.17 -8.33 -4.60
C ILE A 508 -27.20 -7.14 -4.42
N VAL A 509 -26.47 -6.76 -5.48
CA VAL A 509 -25.56 -5.61 -5.51
C VAL A 509 -26.34 -4.32 -5.80
N ASN A 510 -26.02 -3.24 -5.06
CA ASN A 510 -26.69 -1.93 -5.05
C ASN A 510 -27.36 -1.49 -6.36
N HIS A 511 -28.69 -1.38 -6.38
CA HIS A 511 -29.44 -0.74 -7.47
C HIS A 511 -30.53 0.18 -6.94
N LEU A 512 -30.92 1.18 -7.75
CA LEU A 512 -31.80 2.26 -7.30
C LEU A 512 -33.25 1.83 -6.95
N PHE A 513 -33.69 0.63 -7.35
CA PHE A 513 -34.97 0.05 -6.90
C PHE A 513 -34.93 -0.51 -5.47
N GLU A 514 -33.75 -0.76 -4.89
CA GLU A 514 -33.63 -1.22 -3.51
C GLU A 514 -33.96 -0.06 -2.55
N PRO A 515 -34.92 -0.23 -1.60
CA PRO A 515 -35.33 0.85 -0.72
C PRO A 515 -34.19 1.48 0.08
N GLN A 516 -33.24 0.66 0.55
CA GLN A 516 -32.09 1.13 1.33
C GLN A 516 -31.13 1.96 0.48
N VAL A 517 -30.84 1.51 -0.75
CA VAL A 517 -29.96 2.20 -1.69
C VAL A 517 -30.59 3.51 -2.16
N ALA A 518 -31.89 3.49 -2.47
CA ALA A 518 -32.63 4.71 -2.80
C ALA A 518 -32.61 5.73 -1.66
N GLN A 519 -32.83 5.27 -0.43
CA GLN A 519 -32.81 6.13 0.75
C GLN A 519 -31.42 6.72 1.00
N GLU A 520 -30.34 5.93 0.80
CA GLU A 520 -28.96 6.42 0.87
C GLU A 520 -28.72 7.56 -0.13
N ILE A 521 -29.09 7.38 -1.41
CA ILE A 521 -28.95 8.41 -2.44
C ILE A 521 -29.76 9.67 -2.08
N VAL A 522 -30.99 9.51 -1.60
CA VAL A 522 -31.83 10.62 -1.15
C VAL A 522 -31.17 11.37 0.00
N THR A 523 -30.64 10.66 1.00
CA THR A 523 -29.95 11.27 2.15
C THR A 523 -28.70 12.04 1.72
N ARG A 524 -27.90 11.48 0.80
CA ARG A 524 -26.72 12.16 0.25
C ARG A 524 -27.09 13.41 -0.56
N ILE A 525 -28.14 13.35 -1.38
CA ILE A 525 -28.68 14.54 -2.06
C ILE A 525 -29.16 15.59 -1.05
N GLN A 526 -29.76 15.16 0.07
CA GLN A 526 -30.23 16.08 1.12
C GLN A 526 -29.09 16.83 1.81
N GLN A 527 -27.90 16.24 1.93
CA GLN A 527 -26.70 16.88 2.50
C GLN A 527 -26.14 18.01 1.62
N LEU A 528 -26.45 18.02 0.32
CA LEU A 528 -26.05 19.10 -0.58
C LEU A 528 -26.73 20.43 -0.23
N ASN A 529 -26.02 21.52 -0.44
CA ASN A 529 -26.49 22.90 -0.28
C ASN A 529 -25.99 23.77 -1.45
N PRO A 530 -26.48 25.02 -1.61
CA PRO A 530 -26.07 25.87 -2.74
C PRO A 530 -24.57 26.14 -2.83
N ASN A 531 -23.85 26.04 -1.71
CA ASN A 531 -22.41 26.28 -1.61
C ASN A 531 -21.58 25.00 -1.69
N SER A 532 -22.19 23.82 -1.88
CA SER A 532 -21.47 22.56 -2.04
C SER A 532 -20.49 22.66 -3.22
N GLN A 533 -19.19 22.59 -2.91
CA GLN A 533 -18.14 22.69 -3.89
C GLN A 533 -17.84 21.33 -4.51
N LYS A 534 -17.68 21.32 -5.83
CA LYS A 534 -17.24 20.14 -6.57
C LYS A 534 -15.76 19.88 -6.28
N LEU A 535 -15.41 18.63 -5.99
CA LEU A 535 -14.04 18.15 -5.81
C LEU A 535 -13.34 17.95 -7.17
N TRP A 536 -14.10 17.58 -8.20
CA TRP A 536 -13.62 17.43 -9.58
C TRP A 536 -14.76 17.71 -10.57
N GLY A 537 -14.47 17.73 -11.88
CA GLY A 537 -15.45 18.01 -12.93
C GLY A 537 -15.79 19.50 -13.11
N LYS A 538 -16.70 19.81 -14.05
CA LYS A 538 -16.99 21.19 -14.47
C LYS A 538 -18.33 21.75 -13.95
N MET A 539 -19.35 20.91 -13.79
CA MET A 539 -20.69 21.32 -13.37
C MET A 539 -20.73 21.75 -11.90
N ASN A 540 -21.38 22.88 -11.59
CA ASN A 540 -21.71 23.25 -10.22
C ASN A 540 -22.81 22.33 -9.65
N VAL A 541 -23.12 22.44 -8.35
CA VAL A 541 -24.04 21.50 -7.68
C VAL A 541 -25.44 21.51 -8.30
N ALA A 542 -25.98 22.68 -8.68
CA ALA A 542 -27.29 22.77 -9.31
C ALA A 542 -27.31 22.17 -10.73
N GLN A 543 -26.25 22.41 -11.50
CA GLN A 543 -26.05 21.81 -12.83
C GLN A 543 -25.90 20.29 -12.75
N MET A 544 -25.17 19.78 -11.75
CA MET A 544 -25.03 18.34 -11.51
C MET A 544 -26.38 17.70 -11.16
N LEU A 545 -27.18 18.33 -10.30
CA LEU A 545 -28.51 17.81 -9.94
C LEU A 545 -29.43 17.75 -11.16
N LYS A 546 -29.40 18.79 -12.00
CA LYS A 546 -30.13 18.80 -13.30
C LYS A 546 -29.64 17.68 -14.21
N HIS A 547 -28.33 17.48 -14.32
CA HIS A 547 -27.72 16.43 -15.12
C HIS A 547 -28.17 15.03 -14.68
N CYS A 548 -28.12 14.73 -13.38
CA CYS A 548 -28.57 13.45 -12.83
C CYS A 548 -30.08 13.26 -13.03
N ASN A 549 -30.87 14.32 -12.83
CA ASN A 549 -32.30 14.30 -13.09
C ASN A 549 -32.62 13.98 -14.57
N ASP A 550 -31.86 14.54 -15.51
CA ASP A 550 -32.07 14.28 -16.92
C ASP A 550 -31.69 12.86 -17.33
N ALA A 551 -30.56 12.36 -16.82
CA ALA A 551 -30.15 10.97 -17.04
C ALA A 551 -31.23 9.99 -16.55
N LEU A 552 -31.74 10.19 -15.33
CA LEU A 552 -32.85 9.39 -14.78
C LEU A 552 -34.14 9.57 -15.60
N GLY A 553 -34.33 10.74 -16.21
CA GLY A 553 -35.43 11.04 -17.12
C GLY A 553 -35.53 10.12 -18.33
N THR A 554 -34.40 9.58 -18.78
CA THR A 554 -34.39 8.58 -19.86
C THR A 554 -34.94 7.24 -19.42
N ALA A 555 -34.76 6.89 -18.14
CA ALA A 555 -35.29 5.67 -17.55
C ALA A 555 -36.79 5.79 -17.28
N THR A 556 -37.27 6.98 -16.89
CA THR A 556 -38.72 7.23 -16.65
C THR A 556 -39.51 7.49 -17.94
N GLY A 557 -38.84 7.62 -19.10
CA GLY A 557 -39.45 7.96 -20.38
C GLY A 557 -39.81 9.44 -20.54
N ASP A 558 -39.45 10.28 -19.56
CA ASP A 558 -39.71 11.72 -19.57
C ASP A 558 -38.76 12.47 -20.52
N ILE A 559 -37.62 11.87 -20.85
CA ILE A 559 -36.62 12.41 -21.78
C ILE A 559 -36.30 11.36 -22.84
N ASN A 560 -36.51 11.71 -24.11
CA ASN A 560 -36.28 10.79 -25.23
C ASN A 560 -35.09 11.27 -26.08
N ILE A 561 -34.00 10.50 -26.07
CA ILE A 561 -32.77 10.81 -26.81
C ILE A 561 -32.57 9.77 -27.91
N LYS A 562 -32.41 10.24 -29.14
CA LYS A 562 -32.08 9.35 -30.27
C LYS A 562 -30.59 8.96 -30.20
N PRO A 563 -30.25 7.66 -30.14
CA PRO A 563 -28.86 7.24 -30.05
C PRO A 563 -28.10 7.52 -31.37
N PRO A 564 -26.88 8.09 -31.33
CA PRO A 564 -26.06 8.22 -32.53
C PRO A 564 -25.74 6.83 -33.11
N PHE A 565 -25.71 6.72 -34.44
CA PHE A 565 -25.59 5.43 -35.15
C PHE A 565 -24.37 4.59 -34.69
N ILE A 566 -23.25 5.25 -34.39
CA ILE A 566 -22.00 4.61 -33.97
C ILE A 566 -22.11 3.87 -32.62
N PHE A 567 -22.96 4.35 -31.71
CA PHE A 567 -23.15 3.74 -30.39
C PHE A 567 -23.89 2.40 -30.46
N LYS A 568 -24.69 2.15 -31.51
CA LYS A 568 -25.37 0.86 -31.68
C LYS A 568 -24.40 -0.30 -31.89
N LEU A 569 -23.23 -0.05 -32.48
CA LEU A 569 -22.20 -1.06 -32.77
C LEU A 569 -21.37 -1.42 -31.54
N ILE A 570 -21.12 -0.45 -30.64
CA ILE A 570 -20.25 -0.63 -29.45
C ILE A 570 -21.04 -0.78 -28.12
N ALA A 571 -22.36 -0.61 -28.13
CA ALA A 571 -23.21 -0.70 -26.95
C ALA A 571 -22.99 -1.95 -26.07
N PRO A 572 -22.82 -3.19 -26.62
CA PRO A 572 -22.58 -4.37 -25.78
C PRO A 572 -21.27 -4.29 -24.99
N MET A 573 -20.22 -3.72 -25.59
CA MET A 573 -18.92 -3.55 -24.94
C MET A 573 -18.98 -2.49 -23.83
N ILE A 574 -19.64 -1.35 -24.10
CA ILE A 574 -19.83 -0.29 -23.10
C ILE A 574 -20.70 -0.80 -21.95
N LYS A 575 -21.81 -1.49 -22.25
CA LYS A 575 -22.69 -2.11 -21.27
C LYS A 575 -21.92 -3.04 -20.35
N LYS A 576 -21.13 -3.97 -20.90
CA LYS A 576 -20.29 -4.88 -20.10
C LYS A 576 -19.39 -4.13 -19.11
N LYS A 577 -18.70 -3.07 -19.57
CA LYS A 577 -17.80 -2.25 -18.75
C LYS A 577 -18.53 -1.43 -17.68
N VAL A 578 -19.74 -0.94 -17.99
CA VAL A 578 -20.58 -0.18 -17.04
C VAL A 578 -21.15 -1.09 -15.95
N MET A 579 -21.54 -2.31 -16.30
CA MET A 579 -22.08 -3.30 -15.36
C MET A 579 -20.99 -3.97 -14.49
N GLU A 580 -19.71 -3.70 -14.74
CA GLU A 580 -18.66 -4.05 -13.77
C GLU A 580 -18.85 -3.22 -12.48
N ASN A 581 -18.72 -3.88 -11.33
CA ASN A 581 -18.76 -3.23 -10.01
C ASN A 581 -17.45 -2.46 -9.70
N LYS A 582 -17.05 -1.57 -10.62
CA LYS A 582 -15.93 -0.62 -10.49
C LYS A 582 -16.46 0.81 -10.59
N PRO A 583 -15.96 1.75 -9.78
CA PRO A 583 -16.36 3.16 -9.88
C PRO A 583 -16.14 3.73 -11.29
N TYR A 584 -16.95 4.71 -11.68
CA TYR A 584 -16.66 5.49 -12.89
C TYR A 584 -15.39 6.33 -12.70
N LYS A 585 -14.50 6.28 -13.70
CA LYS A 585 -13.29 7.12 -13.72
C LYS A 585 -13.68 8.61 -13.73
N GLN A 586 -12.88 9.43 -13.06
CA GLN A 586 -13.03 10.88 -13.12
C GLN A 586 -12.80 11.38 -14.56
N GLY A 587 -13.53 12.41 -14.97
CA GLY A 587 -13.37 13.02 -16.30
C GLY A 587 -13.98 12.24 -17.46
N LEU A 588 -14.83 11.23 -17.22
CA LEU A 588 -15.57 10.58 -18.29
C LEU A 588 -16.42 11.62 -19.08
N PRO A 589 -16.42 11.56 -20.42
CA PRO A 589 -17.13 12.55 -21.22
C PRO A 589 -18.64 12.41 -21.03
N THR A 590 -19.28 13.53 -20.72
CA THR A 590 -20.75 13.64 -20.69
C THR A 590 -21.29 13.73 -22.12
N ALA A 591 -22.34 12.96 -22.44
CA ALA A 591 -23.00 13.08 -23.74
C ALA A 591 -23.61 14.48 -23.90
N LYS A 592 -23.55 15.04 -25.11
CA LYS A 592 -23.88 16.45 -25.38
C LYS A 592 -25.27 16.85 -24.91
N GLU A 593 -26.21 15.90 -24.97
CA GLU A 593 -27.62 16.06 -24.60
C GLU A 593 -27.82 16.26 -23.09
N PHE A 594 -26.85 15.90 -22.26
CA PHE A 594 -26.90 16.02 -20.81
C PHE A 594 -25.93 17.08 -20.25
N ILE A 595 -25.27 17.84 -21.12
CA ILE A 595 -24.38 18.93 -20.68
C ILE A 595 -25.25 20.11 -20.26
N VAL A 596 -25.12 20.54 -19.00
CA VAL A 596 -25.82 21.71 -18.45
C VAL A 596 -24.82 22.84 -18.27
N THR A 597 -24.93 23.90 -19.07
CA THR A 597 -24.02 25.06 -19.04
C THR A 597 -24.66 26.33 -18.52
N ASP A 598 -25.99 26.41 -18.52
CA ASP A 598 -26.73 27.55 -18.03
C ASP A 598 -26.87 27.53 -16.50
N GLU A 599 -27.16 28.70 -15.91
CA GLU A 599 -27.38 28.83 -14.47
C GLU A 599 -28.66 28.12 -14.04
N ARG A 600 -28.63 27.52 -12.84
CA ARG A 600 -29.72 26.72 -12.28
C ARG A 600 -29.96 27.09 -10.83
N GLU A 601 -31.23 27.10 -10.44
CA GLU A 601 -31.64 27.33 -9.07
C GLU A 601 -31.53 26.03 -8.26
N PHE A 602 -30.66 26.02 -7.25
CA PHE A 602 -30.30 24.82 -6.51
C PHE A 602 -31.51 24.09 -5.89
N GLU A 603 -32.35 24.81 -5.14
CA GLU A 603 -33.48 24.18 -4.43
C GLU A 603 -34.49 23.58 -5.40
N LYS A 604 -34.71 24.24 -6.53
CA LYS A 604 -35.59 23.73 -7.59
C LYS A 604 -35.05 22.42 -8.17
N GLU A 605 -33.76 22.36 -8.50
CA GLU A 605 -33.17 21.14 -9.06
C GLU A 605 -33.07 20.00 -8.05
N LYS A 606 -32.82 20.32 -6.77
CA LYS A 606 -32.87 19.35 -5.67
C LYS A 606 -34.26 18.73 -5.55
N GLN A 607 -35.32 19.53 -5.59
CA GLN A 607 -36.69 19.01 -5.55
C GLN A 607 -37.06 18.21 -6.81
N ASN A 608 -36.63 18.65 -7.99
CA ASN A 608 -36.87 17.92 -9.24
C ASN A 608 -36.28 16.52 -9.21
N VAL A 609 -35.00 16.39 -8.82
CA VAL A 609 -34.32 15.09 -8.82
C VAL A 609 -34.91 14.14 -7.78
N LEU A 610 -35.22 14.63 -6.58
CA LEU A 610 -35.87 13.84 -5.53
C LEU A 610 -37.25 13.35 -5.97
N THR A 611 -38.05 14.21 -6.58
CA THR A 611 -39.36 13.85 -7.15
C THR A 611 -39.21 12.77 -8.22
N ARG A 612 -38.19 12.88 -9.08
CA ARG A 612 -37.96 11.91 -10.14
C ARG A 612 -37.45 10.56 -9.62
N ILE A 613 -36.60 10.54 -8.60
CA ILE A 613 -36.18 9.32 -7.91
C ILE A 613 -37.42 8.60 -7.35
N ASN A 614 -38.28 9.31 -6.63
CA ASN A 614 -39.52 8.74 -6.09
C ASN A 614 -40.43 8.20 -7.19
N LYS A 615 -40.57 8.93 -8.31
CA LYS A 615 -41.34 8.46 -9.48
C LYS A 615 -40.73 7.21 -10.12
N PHE A 616 -39.41 7.15 -10.24
CA PHE A 616 -38.70 5.98 -10.79
C PHE A 616 -38.95 4.74 -9.93
N ILE A 617 -38.82 4.87 -8.60
CA ILE A 617 -39.09 3.80 -7.64
C ILE A 617 -40.57 3.38 -7.69
N ALA A 618 -41.50 4.33 -7.62
CA ALA A 618 -42.94 4.06 -7.63
C ALA A 618 -43.44 3.41 -8.93
N ASN A 619 -42.76 3.68 -10.05
CA ASN A 619 -43.06 3.02 -11.33
C ASN A 619 -42.71 1.52 -11.34
N GLY A 620 -41.80 1.09 -10.46
CA GLY A 620 -41.36 -0.29 -10.33
C GLY A 620 -40.53 -0.82 -11.52
N GLU A 621 -39.91 -1.97 -11.30
CA GLU A 621 -39.01 -2.64 -12.24
C GLU A 621 -39.67 -2.95 -13.60
N ALA A 622 -40.92 -3.41 -13.57
CA ALA A 622 -41.65 -3.84 -14.76
C ALA A 622 -41.79 -2.75 -15.82
N LYS A 623 -41.73 -1.47 -15.43
CA LYS A 623 -41.88 -0.35 -16.36
C LYS A 623 -40.61 -0.06 -17.15
N VAL A 624 -39.45 -0.46 -16.63
CA VAL A 624 -38.15 -0.22 -17.26
C VAL A 624 -37.52 -1.48 -17.85
N ASP A 625 -38.03 -2.66 -17.47
CA ASP A 625 -37.51 -3.92 -17.96
C ASP A 625 -37.59 -4.02 -19.49
N GLY A 626 -36.44 -4.23 -20.12
CA GLY A 626 -36.33 -4.30 -21.56
C GLY A 626 -36.45 -2.96 -22.29
N LEU A 627 -36.50 -1.82 -21.58
CA LEU A 627 -36.39 -0.51 -22.21
C LEU A 627 -34.98 -0.27 -22.77
N ARG A 628 -34.92 0.50 -23.86
CA ARG A 628 -33.68 0.74 -24.60
C ARG A 628 -33.01 2.02 -24.09
N HIS A 629 -31.85 1.87 -23.45
CA HIS A 629 -30.98 2.98 -23.08
C HIS A 629 -30.27 3.55 -24.33
N PRO A 630 -30.15 4.88 -24.50
CA PRO A 630 -29.50 5.50 -25.66
C PRO A 630 -28.05 5.03 -25.87
N ALA A 631 -27.26 4.94 -24.79
CA ALA A 631 -25.86 4.52 -24.85
C ALA A 631 -25.62 2.99 -24.74
N PHE A 632 -26.51 2.23 -24.08
CA PHE A 632 -26.23 0.85 -23.66
C PHE A 632 -27.11 -0.20 -24.35
N GLY A 633 -28.08 0.23 -25.16
CA GLY A 633 -29.02 -0.69 -25.80
C GLY A 633 -30.08 -1.19 -24.83
N LYS A 634 -30.60 -2.41 -25.05
CA LYS A 634 -31.66 -2.98 -24.21
C LYS A 634 -31.09 -3.34 -22.83
N LEU A 635 -31.70 -2.82 -21.78
CA LEU A 635 -31.34 -3.10 -20.39
C LEU A 635 -32.46 -3.86 -19.68
N THR A 636 -32.11 -4.75 -18.76
CA THR A 636 -33.04 -5.31 -17.77
C THR A 636 -33.38 -4.26 -16.70
N ALA A 637 -34.40 -4.51 -15.89
CA ALA A 637 -34.72 -3.64 -14.77
C ALA A 637 -33.55 -3.45 -13.78
N TYR A 638 -32.85 -4.54 -13.44
CA TYR A 638 -31.64 -4.48 -12.62
C TYR A 638 -30.58 -3.57 -13.26
N GLU A 639 -30.29 -3.75 -14.55
CA GLU A 639 -29.26 -2.97 -15.24
C GLU A 639 -29.62 -1.47 -15.32
N TRP A 640 -30.91 -1.14 -15.43
CA TRP A 640 -31.39 0.22 -15.27
C TRP A 640 -31.14 0.73 -13.85
N GLY A 641 -31.58 0.01 -12.82
CA GLY A 641 -31.40 0.42 -11.43
C GLY A 641 -29.92 0.58 -11.05
N PHE A 642 -29.06 -0.35 -11.47
CA PHE A 642 -27.62 -0.35 -11.20
C PHE A 642 -26.91 0.79 -11.92
N SER A 643 -27.20 1.02 -13.20
CA SER A 643 -26.59 2.11 -13.96
C SER A 643 -26.97 3.49 -13.42
N GLN A 644 -28.23 3.67 -12.99
CA GLN A 644 -28.68 4.92 -12.37
C GLN A 644 -28.05 5.12 -10.99
N TRP A 645 -28.03 4.09 -10.13
CA TRP A 645 -27.34 4.15 -8.83
C TRP A 645 -25.88 4.55 -9.00
N LYS A 646 -25.15 3.88 -9.90
CA LYS A 646 -23.74 4.15 -10.17
C LYS A 646 -23.49 5.56 -10.71
N HIS A 647 -24.42 6.09 -11.50
CA HIS A 647 -24.37 7.45 -12.01
C HIS A 647 -24.57 8.48 -10.88
N PHE A 648 -25.56 8.27 -10.02
CA PHE A 648 -25.75 9.11 -8.83
C PHE A 648 -24.56 9.03 -7.89
N ASP A 649 -24.07 7.83 -7.56
CA ASP A 649 -22.92 7.65 -6.67
C ASP A 649 -21.67 8.39 -7.17
N HIS A 650 -21.40 8.33 -8.48
CA HIS A 650 -20.31 9.07 -9.11
C HIS A 650 -20.43 10.58 -8.93
N HIS A 651 -21.61 11.16 -9.17
CA HIS A 651 -21.81 12.59 -9.05
C HIS A 651 -21.94 13.07 -7.60
N LEU A 652 -22.46 12.27 -6.69
CA LEU A 652 -22.50 12.63 -5.28
C LEU A 652 -21.08 12.63 -4.67
N LYS A 653 -20.25 11.64 -5.04
CA LYS A 653 -18.81 11.64 -4.74
C LYS A 653 -18.08 12.85 -5.33
N GLN A 654 -18.53 13.37 -6.48
CA GLN A 654 -18.01 14.62 -7.05
C GLN A 654 -18.16 15.80 -6.09
N PHE A 655 -19.11 15.77 -5.15
CA PHE A 655 -19.36 16.82 -4.15
C PHE A 655 -19.05 16.38 -2.72
N GLY A 656 -18.37 15.24 -2.54
CA GLY A 656 -17.94 14.75 -1.24
C GLY A 656 -19.06 14.28 -0.31
N VAL A 657 -20.21 13.90 -0.88
CA VAL A 657 -21.36 13.34 -0.13
C VAL A 657 -21.72 11.95 -0.57
#